data_AF-A0A0H2R0S2-F1
#
_entry.id   AF-A0A0H2R0S2-F1
#
_cell.length_a   1.000
_cell.length_b   1.000
_cell.length_c   1.000
_cell.angle_alpha   90.00
_cell.angle_beta   90.00
_cell.angle_gamma   90.00
#
_symmetry.space_group_name_H-M   'P 1'
#
loop_
_entity.id
_entity.type
_entity.pdbx_description
1 polymer ?
#
loop_
_entity_poly.entity_id
_entity_poly.type
_entity_poly.pdbx_seq_one_letter_code
_entity_poly.pdbx_strand_id
1 'polypeptide(L)'
;MFQTSQHILDVRVRDADERASVEDDVRAQIIEGLSKAAGNKTLPTILLYDERGLRLYDAITTDCPEYYLFAAEEEILKTKGDEIVRVVHRHDFASDRMAKPVVLELGAGALRKTSHILLALSRLATAEGLTNFNEKDGEAPIKYFALDLEKSELERTLGLLNKAHGSDLKGKVETAGMWGTYDGGLKYVVEGGLAKDSIANDAPSIDDRRSREIDSPDDKSVSKAMRDASPHSITSDSSSNHRSPPLHILFLGSSLGNFDRESSVAFLRSLPLRPGSRDTLLVGLDHDNDKKKIELAYNDPKGVSKEFMTNGLRAAGRTLGDEGLFAEGKWEFVNMYKEENRRHEGYFKSVTDQTLRVPDTKTVLSFSADELINIEVSHKFSDTDAYSMFTASELRPIMRWTNSSNEYSLWLLERPAFTFPLLKQPVGNNVLEKAGPFSVPSLNDWHTMWKAWDAITLGMIPQNMLLTKPIDLRHICLFYLGHIPAFLDIHLSRLLQEKHTEPEYFKDIFERGIDPHVDDPSQCHPHSEVPQNEEDWPTLEMIIGFRDRVRARLAALYDDLSSGRRQFTRKIGRVLFMTLEHEGFHAETLLYMLLQGAGKTGGTMPPPGFASPPWEALAEHWNSAPLPNESTVVLGPATVALGHDDNEAEDAMQDNSDSDNMEDKISKVKQYEFGWDNEHPKREVEVGQFKISWRPVTNGEYYAFWKGEGRDMVKIPGSWVEVDGVMKVRTLYGPVDMNIAQHWPVLTSYDDMSKYAVVGGGRLPTEAELRLFYDKFSSGYEGGANIGFRNWHSIPATTGLPQYNGKGHNGGVWEWTSTLFDKYEGFVNSTLYPGYSSDFFDGKHMVVIGGSYATIPRLAERRSLRNYYQHNYPYPWVSGRIVYDV
;
A
#
# COMPACT_ATOMS: atom_id res chain seq x y z
N MET A 1 -0.03 -32.05 40.91
CA MET A 1 -0.49 -31.21 39.79
C MET A 1 0.17 -29.86 39.98
N PHE A 2 1.26 -29.58 39.27
CA PHE A 2 1.84 -28.23 39.24
C PHE A 2 1.10 -27.46 38.14
N GLN A 3 0.29 -26.46 38.52
CA GLN A 3 -0.13 -25.41 37.60
C GLN A 3 1.15 -24.68 37.19
N THR A 4 1.63 -24.89 35.96
CA THR A 4 2.60 -23.97 35.36
C THR A 4 1.90 -22.63 35.20
N SER A 5 2.29 -21.65 36.00
CA SER A 5 1.82 -20.27 35.88
C SER A 5 2.09 -19.79 34.46
N GLN A 6 1.08 -19.24 33.81
CA GLN A 6 1.23 -18.74 32.45
C GLN A 6 2.03 -17.44 32.47
N HIS A 7 2.95 -17.30 31.52
CA HIS A 7 3.78 -16.11 31.42
C HIS A 7 2.93 -14.96 30.86
N ILE A 8 2.62 -13.97 31.70
CA ILE A 8 1.87 -12.77 31.31
C ILE A 8 2.68 -11.54 31.69
N LEU A 9 3.02 -10.74 30.69
CA LEU A 9 3.72 -9.47 30.83
C LEU A 9 2.72 -8.36 31.15
N ASP A 10 3.01 -7.52 32.14
CA ASP A 10 2.23 -6.32 32.43
C ASP A 10 2.79 -5.16 31.61
N VAL A 11 2.07 -4.79 30.53
CA VAL A 11 2.48 -3.77 29.56
C VAL A 11 1.61 -2.52 29.64
N ARG A 12 0.83 -2.40 30.72
CA ARG A 12 0.10 -1.16 31.02
C ARG A 12 1.12 -0.07 31.31
N VAL A 13 0.87 1.13 30.80
CA VAL A 13 1.71 2.30 31.07
C VAL A 13 1.75 2.50 32.59
N ARG A 14 2.95 2.57 33.18
CA ARG A 14 3.14 2.69 34.63
C ARG A 14 2.93 4.13 35.10
N ASP A 15 1.72 4.67 34.96
CA ASP A 15 1.29 5.80 35.79
C ASP A 15 0.16 5.31 36.72
N ALA A 16 0.43 5.31 38.02
CA ALA A 16 -0.48 4.80 39.04
C ALA A 16 -1.80 5.60 39.15
N ASP A 17 -1.85 6.79 38.53
CA ASP A 17 -3.06 7.62 38.40
C ASP A 17 -4.04 7.09 37.31
N GLU A 18 -3.61 6.23 36.38
CA GLU A 18 -4.44 5.88 35.21
C GLU A 18 -5.55 4.86 35.47
N ARG A 19 -5.47 4.00 36.49
CA ARG A 19 -6.56 3.04 36.74
C ARG A 19 -7.84 3.71 37.24
N ALA A 20 -7.68 4.71 38.11
CA ALA A 20 -8.75 5.63 38.45
C ALA A 20 -9.14 6.45 37.22
N SER A 21 -8.15 6.89 36.42
CA SER A 21 -8.42 7.67 35.22
C SER A 21 -9.18 6.92 34.12
N VAL A 22 -9.06 5.60 33.95
CA VAL A 22 -9.77 4.84 32.88
C VAL A 22 -11.24 4.65 33.25
N GLU A 23 -11.56 4.28 34.50
CA GLU A 23 -12.96 4.23 34.94
C GLU A 23 -13.58 5.63 34.97
N ASP A 24 -12.83 6.63 35.42
CA ASP A 24 -13.26 8.03 35.39
C ASP A 24 -13.40 8.56 33.94
N ASP A 25 -12.55 8.13 33.02
CA ASP A 25 -12.62 8.48 31.58
C ASP A 25 -13.83 7.82 30.93
N VAL A 26 -14.08 6.53 31.14
CA VAL A 26 -15.30 5.87 30.64
C VAL A 26 -16.55 6.52 31.23
N ARG A 27 -16.55 6.85 32.53
CA ARG A 27 -17.65 7.58 33.17
C ARG A 27 -17.87 8.95 32.52
N ALA A 28 -16.79 9.70 32.27
CA ALA A 28 -16.85 10.98 31.59
C ALA A 28 -17.38 10.86 30.15
N GLN A 29 -16.90 9.87 29.38
CA GLN A 29 -17.35 9.59 28.02
C GLN A 29 -18.84 9.21 27.96
N ILE A 30 -19.34 8.43 28.93
CA ILE A 30 -20.78 8.14 29.05
C ILE A 30 -21.55 9.44 29.25
N ILE A 31 -21.14 10.27 30.22
CA ILE A 31 -21.85 11.52 30.52
C ILE A 31 -21.81 12.47 29.33
N GLU A 32 -20.66 12.66 28.69
CA GLU A 32 -20.50 13.50 27.50
C GLU A 32 -21.37 12.99 26.35
N GLY A 33 -21.25 11.70 26.03
CA GLY A 33 -21.99 11.04 24.96
C GLY A 33 -23.51 11.14 25.14
N LEU A 34 -24.00 10.94 26.36
CA LEU A 34 -25.42 11.04 26.68
C LEU A 34 -25.90 12.49 26.84
N SER A 35 -25.01 13.47 27.00
CA SER A 35 -25.36 14.90 27.09
C SER A 35 -25.50 15.59 25.73
N LYS A 36 -25.09 14.92 24.64
CA LYS A 36 -25.26 15.42 23.27
C LYS A 36 -26.74 15.65 22.92
N ALA A 37 -26.99 16.49 21.92
CA ALA A 37 -28.34 16.74 21.41
C ALA A 37 -28.99 15.46 20.87
N ALA A 38 -30.32 15.41 20.86
CA ALA A 38 -31.07 14.28 20.33
C ALA A 38 -30.62 13.92 18.91
N GLY A 39 -30.47 12.62 18.65
CA GLY A 39 -29.92 12.08 17.41
C GLY A 39 -28.39 11.99 17.35
N ASN A 40 -27.67 12.59 18.31
CA ASN A 40 -26.20 12.53 18.40
C ASN A 40 -25.69 11.83 19.67
N LYS A 41 -26.58 11.24 20.48
CA LYS A 41 -26.19 10.59 21.73
C LYS A 41 -25.45 9.28 21.48
N THR A 42 -24.39 9.04 22.25
CA THR A 42 -23.49 7.88 22.08
C THR A 42 -23.13 7.25 23.42
N LEU A 43 -22.82 5.95 23.42
CA LEU A 43 -22.20 5.22 24.53
C LEU A 43 -20.89 4.56 24.06
N PRO A 44 -19.85 4.50 24.91
CA PRO A 44 -18.61 3.79 24.56
C PRO A 44 -18.82 2.28 24.35
N THR A 45 -18.30 1.73 23.25
CA THR A 45 -18.44 0.31 22.91
C THR A 45 -17.74 -0.62 23.91
N ILE A 46 -16.73 -0.13 24.65
CA ILE A 46 -16.04 -0.90 25.70
C ILE A 46 -16.99 -1.44 26.79
N LEU A 47 -18.14 -0.77 26.98
CA LEU A 47 -19.18 -1.21 27.92
C LEU A 47 -19.78 -2.57 27.57
N LEU A 48 -19.68 -3.02 26.32
CA LEU A 48 -20.16 -4.31 25.88
C LEU A 48 -19.24 -5.47 26.29
N TYR A 49 -18.00 -5.20 26.69
CA TYR A 49 -16.94 -6.21 26.81
C TYR A 49 -16.44 -6.43 28.26
N ASP A 50 -17.30 -6.22 29.26
CA ASP A 50 -17.01 -6.71 30.60
C ASP A 50 -17.03 -8.26 30.66
N GLU A 51 -16.71 -8.85 31.82
CA GLU A 51 -16.63 -10.31 31.98
C GLU A 51 -17.89 -11.05 31.48
N ARG A 52 -19.07 -10.48 31.73
CA ARG A 52 -20.34 -11.06 31.26
C ARG A 52 -20.53 -10.86 29.76
N GLY A 53 -20.22 -9.66 29.26
CA GLY A 53 -20.28 -9.31 27.85
C GLY A 53 -19.40 -10.24 27.00
N LEU A 54 -18.18 -10.51 27.45
CA LEU A 54 -17.27 -11.44 26.76
C LEU A 54 -17.82 -12.87 26.68
N ARG A 55 -18.51 -13.36 27.73
CA ARG A 55 -19.18 -14.67 27.69
C ARG A 55 -20.36 -14.69 26.71
N LEU A 56 -21.12 -13.61 26.64
CA LEU A 56 -22.22 -13.47 25.67
C LEU A 56 -21.67 -13.38 24.24
N TYR A 57 -20.57 -12.66 24.02
CA TYR A 57 -19.89 -12.61 22.73
C TYR A 57 -19.35 -13.99 22.31
N ASP A 58 -18.79 -14.76 23.25
CA ASP A 58 -18.41 -16.16 23.00
C ASP A 58 -19.62 -17.00 22.55
N ALA A 59 -20.78 -16.82 23.18
CA ALA A 59 -22.03 -17.47 22.76
C ALA A 59 -22.51 -16.99 21.37
N ILE A 60 -22.37 -15.70 21.03
CA ILE A 60 -22.65 -15.20 19.67
C ILE A 60 -21.78 -15.94 18.65
N THR A 61 -20.47 -15.98 18.89
CA THR A 61 -19.51 -16.60 17.95
C THR A 61 -19.60 -18.12 17.87
N THR A 62 -20.22 -18.79 18.85
CA THR A 62 -20.29 -20.26 18.93
C THR A 62 -21.67 -20.81 18.57
N ASP A 63 -22.71 -20.18 19.10
CA ASP A 63 -24.08 -20.73 19.09
C ASP A 63 -24.97 -20.02 18.05
N CYS A 64 -24.55 -18.88 17.48
CA CYS A 64 -25.34 -18.11 16.51
C CYS A 64 -24.73 -18.24 15.09
N PRO A 65 -25.18 -19.20 14.27
CA PRO A 65 -24.66 -19.40 12.91
C PRO A 65 -24.89 -18.20 11.99
N GLU A 66 -25.86 -17.34 12.31
CA GLU A 66 -26.14 -16.10 11.62
C GLU A 66 -24.97 -15.10 11.70
N TYR A 67 -24.16 -15.15 12.77
CA TYR A 67 -22.94 -14.36 12.91
C TYR A 67 -21.81 -14.98 12.06
N TYR A 68 -21.96 -14.85 10.74
CA TYR A 68 -21.13 -15.51 9.75
C TYR A 68 -19.63 -15.19 9.85
N LEU A 69 -19.27 -14.02 10.41
CA LEU A 69 -17.91 -13.50 10.42
C LEU A 69 -16.92 -14.46 11.09
N PHE A 70 -17.33 -15.06 12.21
CA PHE A 70 -16.47 -16.02 12.92
C PHE A 70 -16.20 -17.26 12.07
N ALA A 71 -17.25 -17.87 11.51
CA ALA A 71 -17.14 -19.08 10.70
C ALA A 71 -16.38 -18.84 9.39
N ALA A 72 -16.60 -17.68 8.74
CA ALA A 72 -15.92 -17.32 7.50
C ALA A 72 -14.41 -17.13 7.70
N GLU A 73 -13.99 -16.44 8.76
CA GLU A 73 -12.56 -16.30 9.06
C GLU A 73 -11.95 -17.63 9.51
N GLU A 74 -12.64 -18.40 10.36
CA GLU A 74 -12.18 -19.70 10.83
C GLU A 74 -11.99 -20.69 9.67
N GLU A 75 -12.86 -20.68 8.66
CA GLU A 75 -12.72 -21.48 7.44
C GLU A 75 -11.38 -21.19 6.74
N ILE A 76 -11.02 -19.91 6.57
CA ILE A 76 -9.75 -19.53 5.95
C ILE A 76 -8.58 -20.04 6.80
N LEU A 77 -8.60 -19.81 8.10
CA LEU A 77 -7.51 -20.23 8.99
C LEU A 77 -7.35 -21.75 9.04
N LYS A 78 -8.44 -22.52 8.98
CA LYS A 78 -8.41 -23.99 8.91
C LYS A 78 -7.86 -24.51 7.59
N THR A 79 -8.28 -23.91 6.47
CA THR A 79 -7.97 -24.43 5.13
C THR A 79 -6.67 -23.88 4.56
N LYS A 80 -6.28 -22.66 4.93
CA LYS A 80 -5.12 -21.94 4.42
C LYS A 80 -4.05 -21.64 5.47
N GLY A 81 -4.24 -22.03 6.73
CA GLY A 81 -3.29 -21.77 7.82
C GLY A 81 -1.83 -22.17 7.52
N ASP A 82 -1.61 -23.35 6.92
CA ASP A 82 -0.27 -23.83 6.53
C ASP A 82 0.35 -23.00 5.39
N GLU A 83 -0.48 -22.47 4.49
CA GLU A 83 -0.02 -21.58 3.43
C GLU A 83 0.32 -20.20 4.01
N ILE A 84 -0.55 -19.64 4.86
CA ILE A 84 -0.37 -18.35 5.53
C ILE A 84 0.97 -18.33 6.28
N VAL A 85 1.22 -19.30 7.16
CA VAL A 85 2.47 -19.31 7.96
C VAL A 85 3.71 -19.52 7.09
N ARG A 86 3.61 -20.30 6.00
CA ARG A 86 4.72 -20.45 5.05
C ARG A 86 5.03 -19.12 4.37
N VAL A 87 4.01 -18.37 3.93
CA VAL A 87 4.20 -17.07 3.28
C VAL A 87 4.77 -16.03 4.27
N VAL A 88 4.23 -15.97 5.49
CA VAL A 88 4.68 -15.06 6.56
C VAL A 88 6.15 -15.30 6.91
N HIS A 89 6.53 -16.57 7.15
CA HIS A 89 7.84 -16.92 7.72
C HIS A 89 8.90 -17.39 6.71
N ARG A 90 8.61 -17.36 5.41
CA ARG A 90 9.52 -17.86 4.34
C ARG A 90 10.96 -17.33 4.40
N HIS A 91 11.16 -16.16 5.01
CA HIS A 91 12.46 -15.46 5.06
C HIS A 91 13.11 -15.50 6.45
N ASP A 92 12.38 -15.95 7.46
CA ASP A 92 12.84 -15.86 8.86
C ASP A 92 13.88 -16.94 9.17
N PHE A 93 13.79 -18.06 8.47
CA PHE A 93 14.66 -19.22 8.69
C PHE A 93 15.81 -19.30 7.65
N ALA A 94 15.90 -18.32 6.75
CA ALA A 94 16.94 -18.23 5.75
C ALA A 94 18.22 -17.54 6.30
N SER A 95 19.28 -18.33 6.46
CA SER A 95 20.68 -17.94 6.69
C SER A 95 21.10 -17.28 8.02
N ASP A 96 20.20 -16.69 8.81
CA ASP A 96 20.57 -16.05 10.09
C ASP A 96 19.81 -16.66 11.28
N ARG A 97 20.39 -17.72 11.89
CA ARG A 97 19.77 -18.48 12.99
C ARG A 97 19.69 -17.71 14.32
N MET A 98 20.05 -16.42 14.36
CA MET A 98 20.21 -15.67 15.61
C MET A 98 18.95 -14.88 16.04
N ALA A 99 18.04 -14.52 15.14
CA ALA A 99 16.86 -13.70 15.48
C ALA A 99 15.56 -14.50 15.33
N LYS A 100 14.90 -14.81 16.45
CA LYS A 100 13.67 -15.63 16.52
C LYS A 100 12.45 -14.80 16.12
N PRO A 101 11.62 -15.21 15.13
CA PRO A 101 10.45 -14.43 14.75
C PRO A 101 9.45 -14.34 15.90
N VAL A 102 8.84 -13.16 16.05
CA VAL A 102 7.83 -12.89 17.08
C VAL A 102 6.49 -12.66 16.43
N VAL A 103 5.47 -13.36 16.92
CA VAL A 103 4.08 -13.18 16.53
C VAL A 103 3.33 -12.47 17.66
N LEU A 104 2.71 -11.34 17.37
CA LEU A 104 1.91 -10.56 18.32
C LEU A 104 0.47 -10.50 17.82
N GLU A 105 -0.50 -11.00 18.58
CA GLU A 105 -1.91 -10.82 18.29
C GLU A 105 -2.52 -9.69 19.12
N LEU A 106 -3.17 -8.75 18.44
CA LEU A 106 -3.86 -7.63 19.06
C LEU A 106 -5.33 -8.00 19.26
N GLY A 107 -5.78 -8.07 20.52
CA GLY A 107 -7.17 -8.41 20.84
C GLY A 107 -7.46 -9.90 20.65
N ALA A 108 -6.66 -10.74 21.31
CA ALA A 108 -6.60 -12.18 21.02
C ALA A 108 -7.88 -12.96 21.40
N GLY A 109 -8.71 -12.41 22.31
CA GLY A 109 -10.00 -12.97 22.65
C GLY A 109 -9.91 -14.44 23.08
N ALA A 110 -10.80 -15.29 22.57
CA ALA A 110 -10.89 -16.70 22.98
C ALA A 110 -9.78 -17.62 22.41
N LEU A 111 -8.87 -17.13 21.56
CA LEU A 111 -7.79 -17.88 20.90
C LEU A 111 -8.21 -19.09 20.05
N ARG A 112 -9.51 -19.34 19.85
CA ARG A 112 -10.02 -20.48 19.08
C ARG A 112 -9.56 -20.44 17.63
N LYS A 113 -9.77 -19.31 16.97
CA LYS A 113 -9.29 -19.05 15.59
C LYS A 113 -7.76 -19.09 15.52
N THR A 114 -7.11 -18.43 16.47
CA THR A 114 -5.64 -18.36 16.58
C THR A 114 -5.01 -19.73 16.70
N SER A 115 -5.66 -20.69 17.38
CA SER A 115 -5.14 -22.05 17.53
C SER A 115 -4.81 -22.71 16.19
N HIS A 116 -5.54 -22.41 15.11
CA HIS A 116 -5.24 -22.92 13.77
C HIS A 116 -3.90 -22.39 13.24
N ILE A 117 -3.59 -21.11 13.46
CA ILE A 117 -2.30 -20.51 13.11
C ILE A 117 -1.19 -21.08 13.99
N LEU A 118 -1.39 -21.21 15.30
CA LEU A 118 -0.36 -21.76 16.20
C LEU A 118 -0.01 -23.21 15.86
N LEU A 119 -1.01 -24.02 15.50
CA LEU A 119 -0.80 -25.38 15.02
C LEU A 119 -0.10 -25.42 13.65
N ALA A 120 -0.41 -24.48 12.75
CA ALA A 120 0.30 -24.32 11.49
C ALA A 120 1.76 -23.93 11.70
N LEU A 121 2.05 -22.99 12.63
CA LEU A 121 3.41 -22.63 13.03
C LEU A 121 4.17 -23.82 13.62
N SER A 122 3.52 -24.63 14.45
CA SER A 122 4.10 -25.88 14.97
C SER A 122 4.47 -26.87 13.85
N ARG A 123 3.58 -27.04 12.86
CA ARG A 123 3.87 -27.88 11.67
C ARG A 123 5.02 -27.30 10.84
N LEU A 124 5.04 -26.00 10.62
CA LEU A 124 6.13 -25.31 9.91
C LEU A 124 7.47 -25.50 10.62
N ALA A 125 7.54 -25.24 11.93
CA ALA A 125 8.74 -25.45 12.72
C ALA A 125 9.23 -26.91 12.66
N THR A 126 8.29 -27.87 12.60
CA THR A 126 8.64 -29.29 12.42
C THR A 126 9.19 -29.57 11.02
N ALA A 127 8.55 -29.03 9.98
CA ALA A 127 8.96 -29.22 8.58
C ALA A 127 10.34 -28.61 8.27
N GLU A 128 10.65 -27.47 8.86
CA GLU A 128 11.94 -26.78 8.76
C GLU A 128 13.03 -27.37 9.69
N GLY A 129 12.69 -28.42 10.46
CA GLY A 129 13.63 -29.07 11.40
C GLY A 129 14.03 -28.20 12.60
N LEU A 130 13.21 -27.21 12.97
CA LEU A 130 13.47 -26.21 14.01
C LEU A 130 13.00 -26.67 15.41
N THR A 131 12.96 -27.98 15.68
CA THR A 131 12.49 -28.52 16.97
C THR A 131 13.62 -28.52 18.01
N ASN A 132 13.37 -28.00 19.22
CA ASN A 132 14.35 -27.93 20.32
C ASN A 132 15.64 -27.17 19.93
N PHE A 133 15.49 -25.88 19.61
CA PHE A 133 16.59 -24.96 19.36
C PHE A 133 17.51 -24.90 20.60
N ASN A 134 18.61 -25.66 20.59
CA ASN A 134 19.54 -25.94 21.69
C ASN A 134 18.93 -26.72 22.89
N GLU A 135 19.40 -27.97 23.07
CA GLU A 135 19.20 -28.77 24.28
C GLU A 135 19.68 -28.06 25.58
N LYS A 136 20.44 -26.97 25.46
CA LYS A 136 20.96 -26.20 26.60
C LYS A 136 19.99 -25.16 27.17
N ASP A 137 19.07 -24.61 26.36
CA ASP A 137 18.22 -23.47 26.76
C ASP A 137 16.70 -23.77 26.75
N GLY A 138 16.25 -24.82 26.05
CA GLY A 138 14.87 -25.31 26.11
C GLY A 138 13.79 -24.38 25.51
N GLU A 139 14.17 -23.30 24.83
CA GLU A 139 13.26 -22.32 24.25
C GLU A 139 12.75 -22.69 22.85
N ALA A 140 11.51 -22.34 22.55
CA ALA A 140 10.91 -22.56 21.22
C ALA A 140 11.51 -21.61 20.15
N PRO A 141 11.54 -22.02 18.86
CA PRO A 141 12.01 -21.18 17.77
C PRO A 141 11.09 -20.00 17.44
N ILE A 142 9.80 -20.07 17.82
CA ILE A 142 8.79 -19.05 17.53
C ILE A 142 8.16 -18.62 18.86
N LYS A 143 8.05 -17.31 19.10
CA LYS A 143 7.35 -16.75 20.26
C LYS A 143 6.03 -16.10 19.81
N TYR A 144 4.95 -16.41 20.50
CA TYR A 144 3.62 -15.85 20.30
C TYR A 144 3.16 -15.11 21.55
N PHE A 145 2.70 -13.87 21.38
CA PHE A 145 2.11 -13.04 22.42
C PHE A 145 0.65 -12.72 22.12
N ALA A 146 -0.24 -13.03 23.06
CA ALA A 146 -1.63 -12.59 23.07
C ALA A 146 -1.76 -11.28 23.85
N LEU A 147 -2.09 -10.16 23.20
CA LEU A 147 -2.37 -8.90 23.87
C LEU A 147 -3.87 -8.74 24.14
N ASP A 148 -4.23 -8.52 25.40
CA ASP A 148 -5.61 -8.29 25.82
C ASP A 148 -5.71 -7.38 27.06
N LEU A 149 -6.89 -6.79 27.25
CA LEU A 149 -7.18 -5.82 28.32
C LEU A 149 -7.34 -6.50 29.69
N GLU A 150 -7.82 -7.74 29.71
CA GLU A 150 -8.20 -8.44 30.94
C GLU A 150 -7.24 -9.60 31.27
N LYS A 151 -6.51 -9.46 32.37
CA LYS A 151 -5.53 -10.46 32.81
C LYS A 151 -6.14 -11.83 33.08
N SER A 152 -7.29 -11.88 33.74
CA SER A 152 -7.99 -13.13 34.07
C SER A 152 -8.41 -13.89 32.82
N GLU A 153 -8.81 -13.16 31.77
CA GLU A 153 -9.16 -13.77 30.49
C GLU A 153 -7.92 -14.30 29.76
N LEU A 154 -6.79 -13.58 29.77
CA LEU A 154 -5.52 -14.11 29.27
C LEU A 154 -5.12 -15.42 29.96
N GLU A 155 -5.19 -15.48 31.29
CA GLU A 155 -4.92 -16.71 32.07
C GLU A 155 -5.88 -17.85 31.69
N ARG A 156 -7.14 -17.53 31.44
CA ARG A 156 -8.15 -18.52 31.06
C ARG A 156 -7.92 -19.05 29.65
N THR A 157 -7.74 -18.18 28.66
CA THR A 157 -7.70 -18.54 27.24
C THR A 157 -6.39 -19.24 26.88
N LEU A 158 -5.25 -18.73 27.35
CA LEU A 158 -3.97 -19.45 27.25
C LEU A 158 -4.04 -20.78 28.01
N GLY A 159 -4.76 -20.84 29.14
CA GLY A 159 -4.97 -22.07 29.92
C GLY A 159 -5.69 -23.16 29.12
N LEU A 160 -6.77 -22.76 28.45
CA LEU A 160 -7.53 -23.62 27.55
C LEU A 160 -6.71 -24.04 26.33
N LEU A 161 -5.96 -23.13 25.72
CA LEU A 161 -5.06 -23.42 24.61
C LEU A 161 -4.01 -24.47 25.00
N ASN A 162 -3.33 -24.30 26.14
CA ASN A 162 -2.33 -25.25 26.61
C ASN A 162 -2.95 -26.62 26.93
N LYS A 163 -4.18 -26.64 27.48
CA LYS A 163 -4.89 -27.90 27.73
C LYS A 163 -5.27 -28.63 26.43
N ALA A 164 -5.68 -27.90 25.41
CA ALA A 164 -6.12 -28.47 24.13
C ALA A 164 -4.96 -28.84 23.20
N HIS A 165 -3.92 -28.01 23.13
CA HIS A 165 -2.87 -28.06 22.11
C HIS A 165 -1.45 -27.94 22.66
N GLY A 166 -1.25 -27.89 23.98
CA GLY A 166 0.08 -27.69 24.59
C GLY A 166 1.11 -28.75 24.18
N SER A 167 0.69 -30.01 23.98
CA SER A 167 1.57 -31.07 23.46
C SER A 167 2.02 -30.83 22.03
N ASP A 168 1.15 -30.25 21.20
CA ASP A 168 1.46 -29.96 19.79
C ASP A 168 2.40 -28.76 19.65
N LEU A 169 2.31 -27.78 20.56
CA LEU A 169 3.10 -26.56 20.55
C LEU A 169 4.46 -26.70 21.25
N LYS A 170 4.59 -27.64 22.20
CA LYS A 170 5.78 -27.80 23.03
C LYS A 170 7.08 -27.93 22.21
N GLY A 171 8.05 -27.07 22.52
CA GLY A 171 9.37 -27.02 21.86
C GLY A 171 9.37 -26.43 20.45
N LYS A 172 8.23 -25.87 20.01
CA LYS A 172 8.02 -25.35 18.65
C LYS A 172 7.44 -23.94 18.66
N VAL A 173 6.44 -23.68 19.49
CA VAL A 173 5.84 -22.37 19.69
C VAL A 173 5.71 -22.10 21.19
N GLU A 174 6.36 -21.04 21.65
CA GLU A 174 6.20 -20.53 23.02
C GLU A 174 5.06 -19.52 23.04
N THR A 175 4.11 -19.68 23.95
CA THR A 175 2.93 -18.81 24.07
C THR A 175 2.98 -18.02 25.37
N ALA A 176 2.79 -16.71 25.28
CA ALA A 176 2.72 -15.78 26.41
C ALA A 176 1.58 -14.78 26.25
N GLY A 177 1.19 -14.12 27.34
CA GLY A 177 0.22 -13.03 27.34
C GLY A 177 0.89 -11.67 27.55
N MET A 178 0.26 -10.63 27.03
CA MET A 178 0.56 -9.23 27.33
C MET A 178 -0.72 -8.58 27.85
N TRP A 179 -0.68 -8.05 29.06
CA TRP A 179 -1.80 -7.40 29.69
C TRP A 179 -1.69 -5.89 29.51
N GLY A 180 -2.58 -5.30 28.72
CA GLY A 180 -2.64 -3.86 28.49
C GLY A 180 -3.46 -3.45 27.28
N THR A 181 -3.51 -2.15 27.02
CA THR A 181 -4.16 -1.58 25.82
C THR A 181 -3.31 -1.83 24.58
N TYR A 182 -3.89 -1.58 23.39
CA TYR A 182 -3.11 -1.55 22.16
C TYR A 182 -1.94 -0.57 22.28
N ASP A 183 -2.18 0.67 22.71
CA ASP A 183 -1.12 1.68 22.83
C ASP A 183 -0.01 1.24 23.81
N GLY A 184 -0.37 0.67 24.96
CA GLY A 184 0.60 0.15 25.94
C GLY A 184 1.44 -1.00 25.37
N GLY A 185 0.78 -1.96 24.71
CA GLY A 185 1.44 -3.09 24.05
C GLY A 185 2.36 -2.65 22.91
N LEU A 186 1.88 -1.78 22.01
CA LEU A 186 2.66 -1.26 20.89
C LEU A 186 3.85 -0.41 21.38
N LYS A 187 3.66 0.42 22.40
CA LYS A 187 4.75 1.18 23.03
C LYS A 187 5.82 0.25 23.61
N TYR A 188 5.43 -0.79 24.33
CA TYR A 188 6.36 -1.79 24.86
C TYR A 188 7.16 -2.48 23.75
N VAL A 189 6.54 -2.77 22.60
CA VAL A 189 7.23 -3.32 21.42
C VAL A 189 8.27 -2.34 20.88
N VAL A 190 7.89 -1.07 20.69
CA VAL A 190 8.78 -0.01 20.18
C VAL A 190 9.99 0.22 21.10
N GLU A 191 9.79 0.12 22.42
CA GLU A 191 10.85 0.25 23.44
C GLU A 191 11.77 -0.99 23.53
N GLY A 192 11.61 -1.96 22.62
CA GLY A 192 12.41 -3.17 22.52
C GLY A 192 12.08 -4.22 23.58
N GLY A 193 10.89 -4.15 24.20
CA GLY A 193 10.47 -5.06 25.26
C GLY A 193 10.52 -6.54 24.84
N LEU A 194 10.04 -6.84 23.62
CA LEU A 194 10.04 -8.20 23.07
C LEU A 194 11.44 -8.81 22.90
N ALA A 195 12.49 -7.99 22.78
CA ALA A 195 13.87 -8.46 22.68
C ALA A 195 14.54 -8.60 24.07
N LYS A 196 14.21 -7.74 25.04
CA LYS A 196 14.80 -7.73 26.38
C LYS A 196 14.45 -8.98 27.19
N ASP A 197 13.23 -9.51 27.04
CA ASP A 197 12.78 -10.73 27.71
C ASP A 197 13.25 -12.03 27.02
N SER A 198 14.21 -11.94 26.07
CA SER A 198 14.93 -13.09 25.51
C SER A 198 16.29 -13.35 26.16
N ILE A 199 16.72 -12.48 27.08
CA ILE A 199 17.92 -12.67 27.90
C ILE A 199 17.46 -13.12 29.29
N ALA A 200 17.80 -14.35 29.63
CA ALA A 200 17.31 -15.10 30.78
C ALA A 200 17.28 -14.36 32.13
N ASN A 201 16.27 -14.73 32.93
CA ASN A 201 16.22 -14.76 34.39
C ASN A 201 17.52 -14.34 35.11
N ASP A 202 17.51 -13.16 35.74
CA ASP A 202 18.28 -12.95 36.96
C ASP A 202 17.33 -12.50 38.07
N ALA A 203 17.32 -13.31 39.14
CA ALA A 203 16.63 -13.02 40.39
C ALA A 203 17.17 -11.72 41.01
N PRO A 204 16.39 -11.01 41.85
CA PRO A 204 16.85 -9.79 42.48
C PRO A 204 17.89 -10.14 43.56
N SER A 205 19.19 -9.94 43.30
CA SER A 205 20.19 -9.97 44.36
C SER A 205 20.22 -8.62 45.09
N ILE A 206 19.70 -8.65 46.30
CA ILE A 206 19.95 -7.68 47.36
C ILE A 206 21.44 -7.76 47.70
N ASP A 207 22.25 -6.81 47.21
CA ASP A 207 23.35 -6.14 47.94
C ASP A 207 24.16 -5.32 46.94
N ASP A 208 24.09 -3.99 47.04
CA ASP A 208 25.32 -3.24 47.30
C ASP A 208 24.99 -1.85 47.86
N ARG A 209 24.87 -1.80 49.19
CA ARG A 209 25.11 -0.57 49.93
C ARG A 209 26.62 -0.39 50.02
N ARG A 210 27.20 0.57 49.28
CA ARG A 210 28.24 1.47 49.81
C ARG A 210 28.64 2.58 48.83
N SER A 211 28.21 3.79 49.22
CA SER A 211 29.03 5.01 49.29
C SER A 211 29.83 5.45 48.07
N ARG A 212 29.41 6.58 47.48
CA ARG A 212 30.27 7.77 47.39
C ARG A 212 29.42 9.05 47.37
N GLU A 213 29.77 9.91 48.32
CA GLU A 213 29.22 11.22 48.62
C GLU A 213 29.62 12.31 47.62
N ILE A 214 28.63 13.16 47.31
CA ILE A 214 28.63 14.63 47.38
C ILE A 214 29.56 15.43 46.43
N ASP A 215 28.95 16.16 45.49
CA ASP A 215 28.91 17.65 45.57
C ASP A 215 27.74 18.23 44.72
N SER A 216 27.07 19.23 45.29
CA SER A 216 25.91 19.99 44.76
C SER A 216 26.39 21.35 44.18
N PRO A 217 25.56 22.38 43.85
CA PRO A 217 24.12 22.47 43.56
C PRO A 217 23.79 23.38 42.32
N ASP A 218 22.48 23.65 42.13
CA ASP A 218 21.82 24.74 41.37
C ASP A 218 21.45 24.42 39.90
N ASP A 219 20.25 24.68 39.37
CA ASP A 219 19.19 25.63 39.74
C ASP A 219 17.80 25.16 39.22
N LYS A 220 16.74 25.70 39.82
CA LYS A 220 15.31 25.44 39.58
C LYS A 220 14.80 26.22 38.35
N SER A 221 13.87 25.65 37.58
CA SER A 221 12.52 26.23 37.38
C SER A 221 11.68 25.48 36.34
N VAL A 222 10.38 25.56 36.58
CA VAL A 222 9.25 24.90 35.93
C VAL A 222 8.71 25.79 34.79
N SER A 223 8.37 25.24 33.62
CA SER A 223 7.09 25.54 32.92
C SER A 223 6.91 24.79 31.57
N LYS A 224 5.90 23.90 31.57
CA LYS A 224 4.75 23.81 30.65
C LYS A 224 4.88 24.43 29.24
N ALA A 225 4.90 23.59 28.19
CA ALA A 225 4.01 23.70 27.02
C ALA A 225 4.21 22.53 26.04
N MET A 226 3.13 21.78 25.81
CA MET A 226 2.91 20.98 24.61
C MET A 226 2.81 21.91 23.40
N ARG A 227 3.61 21.66 22.36
CA ARG A 227 3.35 21.87 20.92
C ARG A 227 4.64 21.57 20.14
N ASP A 228 4.47 21.09 18.91
CA ASP A 228 5.48 20.71 17.90
C ASP A 228 6.10 19.30 18.01
N ALA A 229 5.34 18.32 17.53
CA ALA A 229 5.90 17.11 16.92
C ALA A 229 6.30 17.44 15.47
N SER A 230 7.55 17.86 15.25
CA SER A 230 8.17 17.89 13.92
C SER A 230 8.66 16.50 13.54
N PRO A 231 8.57 16.08 12.27
CA PRO A 231 9.00 14.75 11.84
C PRO A 231 10.51 14.64 11.95
N HIS A 232 10.96 13.63 12.69
CA HIS A 232 12.37 13.38 12.95
C HIS A 232 13.16 13.13 11.67
N SER A 233 14.18 13.98 11.47
CA SER A 233 15.33 13.78 10.61
C SER A 233 15.93 12.39 10.84
N ILE A 234 15.86 11.53 9.83
CA ILE A 234 16.59 10.26 9.78
C ILE A 234 18.05 10.61 9.51
N THR A 235 18.83 10.77 10.57
CA THR A 235 20.29 10.65 10.48
C THR A 235 20.62 9.17 10.39
N SER A 236 21.24 8.78 9.29
CA SER A 236 21.81 7.46 9.06
C SER A 236 22.98 7.21 10.02
N ASP A 237 22.70 6.65 11.20
CA ASP A 237 23.74 6.14 12.08
C ASP A 237 24.03 4.67 11.70
N SER A 238 25.08 4.49 10.90
CA SER A 238 25.52 3.20 10.35
C SER A 238 26.39 2.39 11.32
N SER A 239 26.11 2.39 12.63
CA SER A 239 27.00 1.76 13.61
C SER A 239 26.29 1.17 14.85
N SER A 240 25.25 0.34 14.67
CA SER A 240 24.96 -0.78 15.58
C SER A 240 24.03 -1.82 14.95
N ASN A 241 24.60 -2.87 14.35
CA ASN A 241 23.88 -4.02 13.79
C ASN A 241 23.34 -4.96 14.89
N HIS A 242 22.46 -4.49 15.76
CA HIS A 242 21.54 -5.39 16.46
C HIS A 242 20.24 -5.47 15.66
N ARG A 243 20.20 -6.36 14.66
CA ARG A 243 18.96 -6.63 13.89
C ARG A 243 17.93 -7.22 14.84
N SER A 244 16.89 -6.45 15.20
CA SER A 244 15.76 -6.97 15.97
C SER A 244 14.98 -7.98 15.11
N PRO A 245 14.44 -9.05 15.71
CA PRO A 245 13.76 -10.12 14.97
C PRO A 245 12.57 -9.59 14.15
N PRO A 246 12.18 -10.29 13.06
CA PRO A 246 10.94 -9.99 12.34
C PRO A 246 9.73 -10.02 13.28
N LEU A 247 8.88 -9.02 13.17
CA LEU A 247 7.63 -8.87 13.91
C LEU A 247 6.45 -9.17 12.99
N HIS A 248 5.63 -10.15 13.36
CA HIS A 248 4.41 -10.50 12.66
C HIS A 248 3.21 -10.18 13.54
N ILE A 249 2.40 -9.20 13.14
CA ILE A 249 1.20 -8.80 13.87
C ILE A 249 0.00 -9.54 13.30
N LEU A 250 -0.85 -10.08 14.17
CA LEU A 250 -2.17 -10.62 13.84
C LEU A 250 -3.23 -9.62 14.35
N PHE A 251 -4.10 -9.16 13.45
CA PHE A 251 -5.27 -8.37 13.79
C PHE A 251 -6.50 -9.00 13.15
N LEU A 252 -7.01 -10.02 13.83
CA LEU A 252 -8.05 -10.92 13.33
C LEU A 252 -9.45 -10.44 13.71
N GLY A 253 -10.47 -11.02 13.06
CA GLY A 253 -11.87 -10.66 13.23
C GLY A 253 -12.26 -9.37 12.51
N SER A 254 -13.45 -8.87 12.78
CA SER A 254 -13.96 -7.62 12.19
C SER A 254 -13.59 -6.39 13.01
N SER A 255 -12.53 -6.46 13.82
CA SER A 255 -12.15 -5.43 14.79
C SER A 255 -11.80 -4.11 14.13
N LEU A 256 -11.20 -4.13 12.94
CA LEU A 256 -10.94 -2.90 12.17
C LEU A 256 -12.24 -2.19 11.76
N GLY A 257 -13.35 -2.93 11.65
CA GLY A 257 -14.67 -2.35 11.38
C GLY A 257 -15.19 -1.44 12.49
N ASN A 258 -14.62 -1.49 13.69
CA ASN A 258 -15.02 -0.60 14.79
C ASN A 258 -14.45 0.82 14.63
N PHE A 259 -13.51 1.01 13.71
CA PHE A 259 -12.92 2.30 13.38
C PHE A 259 -13.64 2.88 12.15
N ASP A 260 -13.84 4.20 12.15
CA ASP A 260 -14.13 4.87 10.89
C ASP A 260 -12.93 4.80 9.94
N ARG A 261 -13.11 5.27 8.70
CA ARG A 261 -12.07 5.14 7.66
C ARG A 261 -10.78 5.88 8.01
N GLU A 262 -10.87 7.08 8.57
CA GLU A 262 -9.69 7.89 8.94
C GLU A 262 -8.95 7.26 10.13
N SER A 263 -9.69 6.83 11.14
CA SER A 263 -9.16 6.18 12.33
C SER A 263 -8.54 4.81 12.00
N SER A 264 -9.10 4.08 11.02
CA SER A 264 -8.51 2.84 10.51
C SER A 264 -7.13 3.11 9.91
N VAL A 265 -7.00 4.17 9.11
CA VAL A 265 -5.72 4.57 8.52
C VAL A 265 -4.70 4.94 9.60
N ALA A 266 -5.12 5.76 10.57
CA ALA A 266 -4.28 6.20 11.69
C ALA A 266 -3.79 5.01 12.54
N PHE A 267 -4.68 4.07 12.86
CA PHE A 267 -4.35 2.86 13.61
C PHE A 267 -3.35 1.98 12.85
N LEU A 268 -3.60 1.70 11.57
CA LEU A 268 -2.66 0.89 10.77
C LEU A 268 -1.30 1.57 10.58
N ARG A 269 -1.24 2.91 10.54
CA ARG A 269 0.02 3.66 10.56
C ARG A 269 0.75 3.56 11.89
N SER A 270 0.04 3.50 13.03
CA SER A 270 0.66 3.44 14.36
C SER A 270 1.30 2.09 14.67
N LEU A 271 0.95 1.04 13.93
CA LEU A 271 1.56 -0.28 14.09
C LEU A 271 3.08 -0.23 13.83
N PRO A 272 3.90 -0.81 14.72
CA PRO A 272 5.37 -0.69 14.70
C PRO A 272 6.03 -1.64 13.68
N LEU A 273 5.45 -1.75 12.48
CA LEU A 273 6.06 -2.44 11.35
C LEU A 273 7.19 -1.55 10.81
N ARG A 274 8.44 -2.01 10.92
CA ARG A 274 9.58 -1.24 10.44
C ARG A 274 9.60 -1.26 8.90
N PRO A 275 9.79 -0.11 8.21
CA PRO A 275 9.87 -0.10 6.76
C PRO A 275 10.98 -1.03 6.23
N GLY A 276 10.63 -1.94 5.32
CA GLY A 276 11.57 -2.84 4.65
C GLY A 276 12.21 -3.93 5.52
N SER A 277 11.71 -4.16 6.75
CA SER A 277 12.31 -5.09 7.74
C SER A 277 11.77 -6.53 7.69
N ARG A 278 10.90 -6.84 6.72
CA ARG A 278 10.11 -8.09 6.64
C ARG A 278 9.03 -8.24 7.73
N ASP A 279 8.79 -7.20 8.52
CA ASP A 279 7.65 -7.19 9.44
C ASP A 279 6.33 -7.28 8.65
N THR A 280 5.38 -8.05 9.14
CA THR A 280 4.10 -8.27 8.46
C THR A 280 2.91 -8.04 9.36
N LEU A 281 1.77 -7.69 8.75
CA LEU A 281 0.46 -7.67 9.39
C LEU A 281 -0.48 -8.63 8.66
N LEU A 282 -1.05 -9.59 9.38
CA LEU A 282 -2.19 -10.37 8.92
C LEU A 282 -3.46 -9.73 9.48
N VAL A 283 -4.27 -9.12 8.62
CA VAL A 283 -5.49 -8.40 9.01
C VAL A 283 -6.73 -9.02 8.37
N GLY A 284 -7.80 -9.14 9.16
CA GLY A 284 -9.09 -9.61 8.68
C GLY A 284 -10.05 -8.48 8.34
N LEU A 285 -10.75 -8.59 7.20
CA LEU A 285 -11.73 -7.61 6.71
C LEU A 285 -13.05 -8.28 6.34
N ASP A 286 -14.15 -7.75 6.89
CA ASP A 286 -15.52 -8.13 6.56
C ASP A 286 -16.02 -7.36 5.33
N HIS A 287 -16.54 -8.08 4.34
CA HIS A 287 -16.98 -7.49 3.08
C HIS A 287 -18.34 -6.80 3.20
N ASP A 288 -18.67 -5.94 2.23
CA ASP A 288 -19.98 -5.32 2.07
C ASP A 288 -21.03 -6.31 1.52
N ASN A 289 -21.29 -7.36 2.32
CA ASN A 289 -22.25 -8.42 2.07
C ASN A 289 -23.71 -7.91 2.01
N ASP A 290 -24.65 -8.78 1.62
CA ASP A 290 -26.08 -8.45 1.56
C ASP A 290 -26.59 -7.85 2.89
N LYS A 291 -27.36 -6.76 2.77
CA LYS A 291 -27.93 -6.03 3.90
C LYS A 291 -28.61 -6.92 4.92
N LYS A 292 -29.47 -7.85 4.49
CA LYS A 292 -30.24 -8.70 5.42
C LYS A 292 -29.33 -9.67 6.14
N LYS A 293 -28.30 -10.17 5.46
CA LYS A 293 -27.30 -11.05 6.08
C LYS A 293 -26.52 -10.32 7.17
N ILE A 294 -26.10 -9.08 6.91
CA ILE A 294 -25.42 -8.26 7.92
C ILE A 294 -26.37 -7.95 9.09
N GLU A 295 -27.60 -7.49 8.84
CA GLU A 295 -28.54 -7.18 9.92
C GLU A 295 -28.86 -8.40 10.79
N LEU A 296 -28.97 -9.58 10.18
CA LEU A 296 -29.20 -10.84 10.90
C LEU A 296 -27.99 -11.27 11.74
N ALA A 297 -26.76 -11.02 11.26
CA ALA A 297 -25.54 -11.34 12.01
C ALA A 297 -25.48 -10.60 13.36
N TYR A 298 -25.96 -9.36 13.41
CA TYR A 298 -25.93 -8.53 14.62
C TYR A 298 -27.25 -8.49 15.40
N ASN A 299 -28.24 -9.28 14.97
CA ASN A 299 -29.54 -9.39 15.62
C ASN A 299 -30.07 -10.81 15.44
N ASP A 300 -29.41 -11.73 16.13
CA ASP A 300 -29.70 -13.14 16.05
C ASP A 300 -31.14 -13.46 16.52
N PRO A 301 -31.83 -14.43 15.87
CA PRO A 301 -33.19 -14.80 16.28
C PRO A 301 -33.29 -15.41 17.69
N LYS A 302 -32.17 -15.88 18.27
CA LYS A 302 -32.14 -16.46 19.62
C LYS A 302 -32.07 -15.38 20.72
N GLY A 303 -31.78 -14.14 20.35
CA GLY A 303 -31.73 -12.99 21.26
C GLY A 303 -30.42 -12.85 22.03
N VAL A 304 -29.36 -13.59 21.67
CA VAL A 304 -28.06 -13.52 22.34
C VAL A 304 -27.38 -12.18 22.10
N SER A 305 -27.41 -11.65 20.87
CA SER A 305 -26.97 -10.30 20.52
C SER A 305 -27.76 -9.25 21.30
N LYS A 306 -29.07 -9.43 21.45
CA LYS A 306 -29.89 -8.52 22.27
C LYS A 306 -29.48 -8.54 23.74
N GLU A 307 -29.19 -9.71 24.31
CA GLU A 307 -28.69 -9.84 25.67
C GLU A 307 -27.30 -9.20 25.84
N PHE A 308 -26.40 -9.41 24.87
CA PHE A 308 -25.08 -8.77 24.80
C PHE A 308 -25.18 -7.24 24.81
N MET A 309 -26.05 -6.68 23.97
CA MET A 309 -26.28 -5.24 23.92
C MET A 309 -26.90 -4.72 25.23
N THR A 310 -27.89 -5.44 25.79
CA THR A 310 -28.53 -5.04 27.05
C THR A 310 -27.53 -5.06 28.23
N ASN A 311 -26.53 -5.95 28.20
CA ASN A 311 -25.45 -5.95 29.19
C ASN A 311 -24.68 -4.62 29.21
N GLY A 312 -24.48 -3.98 28.04
CA GLY A 312 -23.84 -2.68 27.93
C GLY A 312 -24.55 -1.56 28.71
N LEU A 313 -25.89 -1.56 28.74
CA LEU A 313 -26.65 -0.61 29.56
C LEU A 313 -26.47 -0.86 31.06
N ARG A 314 -26.40 -2.13 31.47
CA ARG A 314 -26.12 -2.47 32.88
C ARG A 314 -24.70 -2.05 33.28
N ALA A 315 -23.74 -2.26 32.38
CA ALA A 315 -22.36 -1.79 32.57
C ALA A 315 -22.31 -0.26 32.68
N ALA A 316 -22.98 0.46 31.78
CA ALA A 316 -23.10 1.92 31.86
C ALA A 316 -23.70 2.37 33.19
N GLY A 317 -24.76 1.71 33.65
CA GLY A 317 -25.37 1.95 34.95
C GLY A 317 -24.38 1.76 36.10
N ARG A 318 -23.67 0.62 36.13
CA ARG A 318 -22.62 0.33 37.13
C ARG A 318 -21.55 1.42 37.14
N THR A 319 -21.01 1.81 35.98
CA THR A 319 -20.01 2.88 35.87
C THR A 319 -20.54 4.24 36.35
N LEU A 320 -21.84 4.50 36.16
CA LEU A 320 -22.50 5.72 36.67
C LEU A 320 -22.88 5.63 38.15
N GLY A 321 -22.74 4.46 38.80
CA GLY A 321 -22.99 4.25 40.23
C GLY A 321 -24.33 3.60 40.57
N ASP A 322 -25.11 3.19 39.56
CA ASP A 322 -26.38 2.47 39.72
C ASP A 322 -26.63 1.53 38.54
N GLU A 323 -26.43 0.22 38.73
CA GLU A 323 -26.69 -0.80 37.70
C GLU A 323 -28.12 -0.76 37.14
N GLY A 324 -29.09 -0.33 37.96
CA GLY A 324 -30.49 -0.20 37.59
C GLY A 324 -30.88 1.12 36.93
N LEU A 325 -29.91 2.04 36.72
CA LEU A 325 -30.16 3.38 36.18
C LEU A 325 -30.91 3.34 34.85
N PHE A 326 -30.59 2.36 34.01
CA PHE A 326 -31.26 2.09 32.74
C PHE A 326 -32.31 0.99 32.93
N ALA A 327 -33.50 1.37 33.40
CA ALA A 327 -34.57 0.42 33.73
C ALA A 327 -34.97 -0.49 32.56
N GLU A 328 -35.01 -1.80 32.82
CA GLU A 328 -35.44 -2.81 31.85
C GLU A 328 -36.87 -2.54 31.37
N GLY A 329 -37.08 -2.65 30.04
CA GLY A 329 -38.37 -2.37 29.39
C GLY A 329 -38.56 -0.92 28.95
N LYS A 330 -37.69 0.03 29.35
CA LYS A 330 -37.68 1.40 28.80
C LYS A 330 -36.74 1.59 27.61
N TRP A 331 -35.99 0.54 27.28
CA TRP A 331 -34.99 0.53 26.22
C TRP A 331 -35.20 -0.66 25.31
N GLU A 332 -35.13 -0.42 24.00
CA GLU A 332 -35.20 -1.43 22.95
C GLU A 332 -33.89 -1.42 22.17
N PHE A 333 -33.30 -2.60 21.94
CA PHE A 333 -32.17 -2.73 21.01
C PHE A 333 -32.68 -2.66 19.57
N VAL A 334 -32.08 -1.79 18.77
CA VAL A 334 -32.37 -1.63 17.34
C VAL A 334 -31.05 -1.69 16.60
N ASN A 335 -31.00 -2.47 15.52
CA ASN A 335 -29.88 -2.44 14.59
C ASN A 335 -30.31 -2.03 13.19
N MET A 336 -29.37 -1.49 12.43
CA MET A 336 -29.59 -1.17 11.02
C MET A 336 -28.29 -1.27 10.23
N TYR A 337 -28.39 -1.66 8.97
CA TYR A 337 -27.29 -1.52 8.02
C TYR A 337 -27.54 -0.31 7.10
N LYS A 338 -26.60 0.65 7.15
CA LYS A 338 -26.56 1.83 6.28
C LYS A 338 -25.69 1.54 5.06
N GLU A 339 -26.33 1.17 3.95
CA GLU A 339 -25.65 0.78 2.71
C GLU A 339 -24.77 1.92 2.16
N GLU A 340 -25.22 3.17 2.26
CA GLU A 340 -24.48 4.34 1.80
C GLU A 340 -23.14 4.52 2.51
N ASN A 341 -23.06 4.10 3.78
CA ASN A 341 -21.86 4.18 4.60
C ASN A 341 -21.13 2.83 4.73
N ARG A 342 -21.72 1.76 4.16
CA ARG A 342 -21.31 0.36 4.33
C ARG A 342 -20.97 0.02 5.77
N ARG A 343 -21.87 0.35 6.70
CA ARG A 343 -21.69 0.04 8.11
C ARG A 343 -22.97 -0.42 8.76
N HIS A 344 -22.83 -1.39 9.64
CA HIS A 344 -23.84 -1.73 10.61
C HIS A 344 -23.74 -0.77 11.80
N GLU A 345 -24.89 -0.45 12.40
CA GLU A 345 -24.99 0.37 13.59
C GLU A 345 -25.93 -0.27 14.62
N GLY A 346 -25.49 -0.31 15.87
CA GLY A 346 -26.26 -0.74 17.03
C GLY A 346 -26.73 0.43 17.88
N TYR A 347 -28.02 0.43 18.23
CA TYR A 347 -28.67 1.50 18.97
C TYR A 347 -29.50 0.99 20.16
N PHE A 348 -29.60 1.81 21.20
CA PHE A 348 -30.71 1.74 22.15
C PHE A 348 -31.74 2.81 21.82
N LYS A 349 -32.99 2.39 21.65
CA LYS A 349 -34.13 3.27 21.46
C LYS A 349 -34.87 3.45 22.78
N SER A 350 -35.08 4.69 23.19
CA SER A 350 -35.93 5.03 24.33
C SER A 350 -37.40 4.77 23.98
N VAL A 351 -38.09 3.95 24.76
CA VAL A 351 -39.50 3.57 24.48
C VAL A 351 -40.50 4.62 24.97
N THR A 352 -40.06 5.51 25.86
CA THR A 352 -40.90 6.56 26.47
C THR A 352 -40.06 7.81 26.70
N ASP A 353 -40.70 8.96 26.85
CA ASP A 353 -40.05 10.12 27.44
C ASP A 353 -39.55 9.75 28.84
N GLN A 354 -38.25 9.95 29.09
CA GLN A 354 -37.64 9.62 30.37
C GLN A 354 -36.47 10.54 30.71
N THR A 355 -36.25 10.70 32.01
CA THR A 355 -35.15 11.49 32.55
C THR A 355 -34.39 10.64 33.56
N LEU A 356 -33.08 10.54 33.39
CA LEU A 356 -32.17 9.83 34.28
C LEU A 356 -31.35 10.85 35.07
N ARG A 357 -31.22 10.65 36.38
CA ARG A 357 -30.34 11.45 37.25
C ARG A 357 -29.11 10.61 37.55
N VAL A 358 -27.95 11.08 37.11
CA VAL A 358 -26.70 10.36 37.35
C VAL A 358 -26.35 10.45 38.84
N PRO A 359 -26.18 9.31 39.55
CA PRO A 359 -25.82 9.30 40.97
C PRO A 359 -24.60 10.18 41.28
N ASP A 360 -24.64 10.83 42.45
CA ASP A 360 -23.56 11.68 42.96
C ASP A 360 -23.17 12.88 42.07
N THR A 361 -24.03 13.25 41.10
CA THR A 361 -23.84 14.44 40.25
C THR A 361 -25.12 15.28 40.17
N LYS A 362 -25.00 16.50 39.62
CA LYS A 362 -26.17 17.33 39.25
C LYS A 362 -26.65 17.05 37.82
N THR A 363 -26.05 16.08 37.13
CA THR A 363 -26.32 15.81 35.72
C THR A 363 -27.66 15.12 35.54
N VAL A 364 -28.47 15.69 34.65
CA VAL A 364 -29.79 15.20 34.28
C VAL A 364 -29.79 14.89 32.80
N LEU A 365 -29.96 13.62 32.44
CA LEU A 365 -29.99 13.14 31.07
C LEU A 365 -31.44 12.95 30.66
N SER A 366 -31.86 13.61 29.58
CA SER A 366 -33.23 13.54 29.07
C SER A 366 -33.27 12.81 27.73
N PHE A 367 -34.28 11.97 27.56
CA PHE A 367 -34.53 11.17 26.38
C PHE A 367 -35.99 11.27 25.99
N SER A 368 -36.27 11.55 24.73
CA SER A 368 -37.62 11.51 24.17
C SER A 368 -37.99 10.07 23.80
N ALA A 369 -39.29 9.77 23.68
CA ALA A 369 -39.74 8.56 23.03
C ALA A 369 -39.15 8.45 21.61
N ASP A 370 -38.77 7.23 21.22
CA ASP A 370 -38.10 6.88 19.96
C ASP A 370 -36.70 7.47 19.75
N GLU A 371 -36.12 8.15 20.75
CA GLU A 371 -34.77 8.66 20.67
C GLU A 371 -33.73 7.54 20.68
N LEU A 372 -32.75 7.62 19.75
CA LEU A 372 -31.69 6.63 19.58
C LEU A 372 -30.38 7.06 20.26
N ILE A 373 -29.74 6.10 20.94
CA ILE A 373 -28.38 6.20 21.47
C ILE A 373 -27.52 5.18 20.74
N ASN A 374 -26.52 5.64 19.99
CA ASN A 374 -25.59 4.73 19.32
C ASN A 374 -24.61 4.12 20.35
N ILE A 375 -24.32 2.83 20.23
CA ILE A 375 -23.30 2.16 21.07
C ILE A 375 -22.26 1.39 20.24
N GLU A 376 -22.60 1.02 19.02
CA GLU A 376 -21.76 0.19 18.18
C GLU A 376 -21.85 0.65 16.73
N VAL A 377 -20.70 0.61 16.07
CA VAL A 377 -20.58 0.70 14.62
C VAL A 377 -19.66 -0.42 14.12
N SER A 378 -20.01 -1.01 12.99
CA SER A 378 -19.15 -1.99 12.32
C SER A 378 -19.12 -1.74 10.82
N HIS A 379 -18.03 -1.13 10.36
CA HIS A 379 -17.72 -0.86 8.97
C HIS A 379 -17.37 -2.13 8.19
N LYS A 380 -17.83 -2.16 6.95
CA LYS A 380 -17.59 -3.21 5.95
C LYS A 380 -16.71 -2.65 4.83
N PHE A 381 -15.98 -3.51 4.14
CA PHE A 381 -14.93 -3.09 3.23
C PHE A 381 -15.10 -3.75 1.86
N SER A 382 -15.20 -2.91 0.83
CA SER A 382 -14.94 -3.35 -0.54
C SER A 382 -13.43 -3.41 -0.82
N ASP A 383 -13.05 -4.05 -1.93
CA ASP A 383 -11.66 -4.10 -2.38
C ASP A 383 -11.07 -2.69 -2.57
N THR A 384 -11.84 -1.73 -3.06
CA THR A 384 -11.39 -0.33 -3.21
C THR A 384 -11.16 0.34 -1.86
N ASP A 385 -12.01 0.08 -0.84
CA ASP A 385 -11.77 0.59 0.51
C ASP A 385 -10.46 0.00 1.07
N ALA A 386 -10.26 -1.30 0.90
CA ALA A 386 -9.09 -2.01 1.41
C ALA A 386 -7.80 -1.47 0.78
N TYR A 387 -7.69 -1.43 -0.55
CA TYR A 387 -6.50 -0.90 -1.22
C TYR A 387 -6.23 0.57 -0.89
N SER A 388 -7.27 1.41 -0.86
CA SER A 388 -7.13 2.83 -0.52
C SER A 388 -6.63 3.01 0.92
N MET A 389 -7.22 2.27 1.86
CA MET A 389 -6.82 2.29 3.27
C MET A 389 -5.38 1.82 3.44
N PHE A 390 -4.99 0.70 2.82
CA PHE A 390 -3.62 0.19 2.92
C PHE A 390 -2.60 1.17 2.34
N THR A 391 -2.84 1.71 1.15
CA THR A 391 -1.94 2.71 0.56
C THR A 391 -1.86 3.97 1.42
N ALA A 392 -2.98 4.47 1.94
CA ALA A 392 -2.99 5.58 2.87
C ALA A 392 -2.20 5.25 4.14
N SER A 393 -2.24 4.01 4.63
CA SER A 393 -1.47 3.56 5.80
C SER A 393 0.01 3.25 5.52
N GLU A 394 0.47 3.51 4.30
CA GLU A 394 1.82 3.15 3.80
C GLU A 394 2.09 1.63 3.89
N LEU A 395 1.05 0.83 3.69
CA LEU A 395 1.10 -0.63 3.67
C LEU A 395 0.86 -1.16 2.26
N ARG A 396 1.55 -2.27 1.95
CA ARG A 396 1.46 -2.96 0.67
C ARG A 396 0.91 -4.38 0.86
N PRO A 397 -0.12 -4.79 0.12
CA PRO A 397 -0.57 -6.17 0.10
C PRO A 397 0.46 -7.12 -0.52
N ILE A 398 0.76 -8.21 0.18
CA ILE A 398 1.58 -9.34 -0.30
C ILE A 398 0.66 -10.45 -0.82
N MET A 399 -0.40 -10.76 -0.07
CA MET A 399 -1.29 -11.89 -0.33
C MET A 399 -2.69 -11.64 0.23
N ARG A 400 -3.70 -12.26 -0.37
CA ARG A 400 -5.09 -12.23 0.08
C ARG A 400 -5.67 -13.63 0.05
N TRP A 401 -6.38 -14.01 1.11
CA TRP A 401 -7.21 -15.21 1.16
C TRP A 401 -8.65 -14.83 1.41
N THR A 402 -9.59 -15.57 0.80
CA THR A 402 -11.03 -15.39 0.98
C THR A 402 -11.65 -16.72 1.41
N ASN A 403 -12.75 -16.67 2.14
CA ASN A 403 -13.54 -17.86 2.42
C ASN A 403 -14.28 -18.32 1.14
N SER A 404 -14.77 -19.55 1.10
CA SER A 404 -15.43 -20.12 -0.08
C SER A 404 -16.64 -19.33 -0.57
N SER A 405 -17.28 -18.54 0.29
CA SER A 405 -18.43 -17.68 -0.06
C SER A 405 -18.02 -16.25 -0.46
N ASN A 406 -16.73 -15.90 -0.39
CA ASN A 406 -16.19 -14.57 -0.69
C ASN A 406 -16.82 -13.42 0.13
N GLU A 407 -17.12 -13.68 1.40
CA GLU A 407 -17.79 -12.76 2.32
C GLU A 407 -16.83 -12.12 3.32
N TYR A 408 -15.64 -12.70 3.44
CA TYR A 408 -14.60 -12.27 4.36
C TYR A 408 -13.22 -12.51 3.73
N SER A 409 -12.23 -11.69 4.09
CA SER A 409 -10.86 -11.88 3.64
C SER A 409 -9.81 -11.67 4.73
N LEU A 410 -8.72 -12.43 4.62
CA LEU A 410 -7.47 -12.19 5.33
C LEU A 410 -6.46 -11.59 4.36
N TRP A 411 -5.80 -10.52 4.77
CA TRP A 411 -4.78 -9.82 4.00
C TRP A 411 -3.44 -9.86 4.72
N LEU A 412 -2.41 -10.31 4.02
CA LEU A 412 -1.04 -10.18 4.49
C LEU A 412 -0.42 -8.91 3.91
N LEU A 413 0.02 -8.01 4.78
CA LEU A 413 0.55 -6.71 4.44
C LEU A 413 2.00 -6.56 4.95
N GLU A 414 2.77 -5.71 4.30
CA GLU A 414 4.06 -5.21 4.79
C GLU A 414 4.12 -3.68 4.73
N ARG A 415 5.07 -3.08 5.46
CA ARG A 415 5.49 -1.70 5.26
C ARG A 415 6.72 -1.69 4.34
N PRO A 416 6.58 -1.37 3.04
CA PRO A 416 7.72 -1.35 2.12
C PRO A 416 8.67 -0.19 2.42
N ALA A 417 9.86 -0.18 1.80
CA ALA A 417 10.81 0.93 1.91
C ALA A 417 10.25 2.29 1.45
N PHE A 418 9.32 2.28 0.50
CA PHE A 418 8.56 3.44 0.05
C PHE A 418 7.20 3.01 -0.52
N THR A 419 6.23 3.93 -0.53
CA THR A 419 4.92 3.79 -1.17
C THR A 419 4.54 5.12 -1.80
N PHE A 420 3.94 5.10 -3.00
CA PHE A 420 3.36 6.32 -3.57
C PHE A 420 1.98 6.60 -2.95
N PRO A 421 1.68 7.85 -2.56
CA PRO A 421 0.39 8.19 -1.97
C PRO A 421 -0.74 8.05 -2.99
N LEU A 422 -1.99 7.94 -2.50
CA LEU A 422 -3.15 8.04 -3.40
C LEU A 422 -3.23 9.45 -3.97
N LEU A 423 -3.62 9.56 -5.24
CA LEU A 423 -3.71 10.85 -5.93
C LEU A 423 -4.86 11.72 -5.41
N LYS A 424 -5.95 11.10 -4.91
CA LYS A 424 -7.19 11.79 -4.54
C LYS A 424 -7.32 12.13 -3.05
N GLN A 425 -6.31 11.89 -2.21
CA GLN A 425 -6.47 12.23 -0.79
C GLN A 425 -6.45 13.75 -0.59
N PRO A 426 -7.50 14.34 0.02
CA PRO A 426 -7.39 15.68 0.55
C PRO A 426 -6.77 15.56 1.94
N VAL A 427 -5.50 15.91 2.13
CA VAL A 427 -4.97 16.03 3.50
C VAL A 427 -4.08 17.25 3.61
N GLY A 428 -4.53 18.21 4.40
CA GLY A 428 -3.76 19.39 4.79
C GLY A 428 -4.62 20.61 5.07
N ASN A 429 -4.47 21.20 6.26
CA ASN A 429 -4.89 22.58 6.51
C ASN A 429 -3.93 23.60 5.86
N ASN A 430 -2.86 23.12 5.21
CA ASN A 430 -1.87 23.95 4.54
C ASN A 430 -2.27 24.22 3.09
N VAL A 431 -2.21 25.48 2.66
CA VAL A 431 -2.65 25.95 1.33
C VAL A 431 -1.73 25.44 0.19
N LEU A 432 -0.62 24.78 0.51
CA LEU A 432 0.28 24.10 -0.45
C LEU A 432 -0.03 22.61 -0.63
N GLU A 433 -0.84 22.00 0.23
CA GLU A 433 -1.19 20.56 0.20
C GLU A 433 -2.56 20.30 -0.46
N LYS A 434 -3.31 21.35 -0.81
CA LYS A 434 -4.63 21.27 -1.48
C LYS A 434 -4.54 21.39 -3.00
N ALA A 435 -3.54 20.76 -3.60
CA ALA A 435 -3.31 20.78 -5.04
C ALA A 435 -4.02 19.60 -5.71
N GLY A 436 -4.44 19.73 -6.98
CA GLY A 436 -5.06 18.63 -7.73
C GLY A 436 -4.07 17.48 -7.97
N PRO A 437 -4.54 16.24 -8.25
CA PRO A 437 -3.68 15.05 -8.41
C PRO A 437 -2.61 15.19 -9.51
N PHE A 438 -2.87 16.01 -10.54
CA PHE A 438 -1.96 16.26 -11.68
C PHE A 438 -1.41 17.68 -11.70
N SER A 439 -1.48 18.36 -10.56
CA SER A 439 -0.94 19.71 -10.41
C SER A 439 0.56 19.68 -10.05
N VAL A 440 1.07 20.81 -9.55
CA VAL A 440 2.47 20.96 -9.17
C VAL A 440 2.81 20.00 -8.04
N PRO A 441 3.88 19.19 -8.18
CA PRO A 441 4.25 18.26 -7.14
C PRO A 441 4.67 18.98 -5.86
N SER A 442 4.38 18.36 -4.72
CA SER A 442 4.87 18.76 -3.41
C SER A 442 6.32 18.31 -3.17
N LEU A 443 6.99 18.88 -2.17
CA LEU A 443 8.30 18.39 -1.75
C LEU A 443 8.23 16.93 -1.24
N ASN A 444 7.09 16.49 -0.71
CA ASN A 444 6.90 15.10 -0.30
C ASN A 444 6.83 14.13 -1.51
N ASP A 445 6.27 14.58 -2.64
CA ASP A 445 6.31 13.81 -3.89
C ASP A 445 7.75 13.60 -4.36
N TRP A 446 8.59 14.65 -4.25
CA TRP A 446 10.02 14.54 -4.51
C TRP A 446 10.73 13.59 -3.56
N HIS A 447 10.48 13.68 -2.25
CA HIS A 447 11.06 12.73 -1.30
C HIS A 447 10.65 11.28 -1.58
N THR A 448 9.41 11.06 -1.98
CA THR A 448 8.92 9.74 -2.38
C THR A 448 9.61 9.24 -3.65
N MET A 449 9.73 10.10 -4.66
CA MET A 449 10.43 9.78 -5.90
C MET A 449 11.93 9.50 -5.66
N TRP A 450 12.59 10.29 -4.81
CA TRP A 450 13.99 10.09 -4.45
C TRP A 450 14.22 8.77 -3.71
N LYS A 451 13.31 8.37 -2.80
CA LYS A 451 13.37 7.05 -2.17
C LYS A 451 13.25 5.94 -3.22
N ALA A 452 12.32 6.06 -4.17
CA ALA A 452 12.17 5.10 -5.26
C ALA A 452 13.43 5.06 -6.15
N TRP A 453 13.93 6.22 -6.57
CA TRP A 453 15.13 6.35 -7.38
C TRP A 453 16.38 5.77 -6.70
N ASP A 454 16.57 6.06 -5.42
CA ASP A 454 17.72 5.57 -4.65
C ASP A 454 17.62 4.06 -4.38
N ALA A 455 16.41 3.54 -4.14
CA ALA A 455 16.19 2.09 -4.03
C ALA A 455 16.57 1.37 -5.33
N ILE A 456 16.23 1.94 -6.49
CA ILE A 456 16.59 1.38 -7.80
C ILE A 456 18.11 1.51 -8.04
N THR A 457 18.66 2.72 -7.94
CA THR A 457 20.02 3.02 -8.42
C THR A 457 21.12 2.61 -7.45
N LEU A 458 20.89 2.73 -6.15
CA LEU A 458 21.88 2.41 -5.11
C LEU A 458 21.60 1.05 -4.45
N GLY A 459 20.39 0.55 -4.59
CA GLY A 459 19.97 -0.72 -4.00
C GLY A 459 19.96 -1.92 -4.94
N MET A 460 19.64 -1.71 -6.22
CA MET A 460 19.49 -2.81 -7.20
C MET A 460 20.70 -2.97 -8.14
N ILE A 461 21.54 -1.95 -8.27
CA ILE A 461 22.68 -1.95 -9.21
C ILE A 461 23.97 -2.25 -8.43
N PRO A 462 24.57 -3.44 -8.56
CA PRO A 462 25.85 -3.71 -7.93
C PRO A 462 26.97 -2.92 -8.63
N GLN A 463 28.08 -2.69 -7.92
CA GLN A 463 29.20 -1.86 -8.39
C GLN A 463 29.73 -2.29 -9.78
N ASN A 464 29.82 -3.60 -10.02
CA ASN A 464 30.30 -4.16 -11.29
C ASN A 464 29.34 -3.94 -12.47
N MET A 465 28.09 -3.52 -12.24
CA MET A 465 27.13 -3.22 -13.29
C MET A 465 27.09 -1.75 -13.70
N LEU A 466 27.70 -0.83 -12.95
CA LEU A 466 27.61 0.61 -13.20
C LEU A 466 28.05 0.98 -14.63
N LEU A 467 29.12 0.37 -15.12
CA LEU A 467 29.68 0.64 -16.46
C LEU A 467 29.18 -0.34 -17.53
N THR A 468 28.15 -1.13 -17.25
CA THR A 468 27.59 -2.10 -18.19
C THR A 468 26.38 -1.54 -18.94
N LYS A 469 26.14 -2.05 -20.15
CA LYS A 469 24.91 -1.83 -20.93
C LYS A 469 24.07 -3.11 -20.95
N PRO A 470 23.10 -3.30 -20.04
CA PRO A 470 22.22 -4.47 -20.09
C PRO A 470 21.37 -4.57 -21.36
N ILE A 471 21.15 -3.43 -22.04
CA ILE A 471 20.50 -3.32 -23.35
C ILE A 471 21.39 -2.44 -24.23
N ASP A 472 21.79 -2.92 -25.40
CA ASP A 472 22.75 -2.24 -26.30
C ASP A 472 22.22 -0.90 -26.85
N LEU A 473 20.90 -0.76 -26.95
CA LEU A 473 20.19 0.45 -27.40
C LEU A 473 20.11 1.55 -26.33
N ARG A 474 20.82 1.40 -25.20
CA ARG A 474 20.76 2.28 -24.03
C ARG A 474 22.16 2.61 -23.52
N HIS A 475 22.28 3.70 -22.75
CA HIS A 475 23.53 4.03 -22.07
C HIS A 475 23.83 3.05 -20.93
N ILE A 476 25.05 3.14 -20.40
CA ILE A 476 25.45 2.39 -19.20
C ILE A 476 24.58 2.78 -17.99
N CYS A 477 24.50 1.90 -17.00
CA CYS A 477 23.71 2.18 -15.78
C CYS A 477 24.11 3.50 -15.09
N LEU A 478 25.42 3.78 -14.98
CA LEU A 478 25.96 4.99 -14.34
C LEU A 478 25.46 6.29 -14.98
N PHE A 479 25.19 6.28 -16.29
CA PHE A 479 24.69 7.45 -17.02
C PHE A 479 23.41 7.99 -16.39
N TYR A 480 22.47 7.10 -16.06
CA TYR A 480 21.17 7.50 -15.53
C TYR A 480 21.27 8.16 -14.15
N LEU A 481 22.25 7.75 -13.33
CA LEU A 481 22.50 8.35 -12.02
C LEU A 481 22.96 9.81 -12.14
N GLY A 482 23.70 10.16 -13.20
CA GLY A 482 24.08 11.54 -13.51
C GLY A 482 23.01 12.32 -14.26
N HIS A 483 22.30 11.65 -15.18
CA HIS A 483 21.26 12.23 -16.04
C HIS A 483 20.12 12.88 -15.26
N ILE A 484 19.56 12.19 -14.27
CA ILE A 484 18.43 12.71 -13.51
C ILE A 484 18.72 14.03 -12.79
N PRO A 485 19.76 14.13 -11.95
CA PRO A 485 20.08 15.40 -11.32
C PRO A 485 20.55 16.44 -12.34
N ALA A 486 21.19 16.07 -13.45
CA ALA A 486 21.64 17.02 -14.46
C ALA A 486 20.45 17.66 -15.20
N PHE A 487 19.46 16.86 -15.59
CA PHE A 487 18.23 17.36 -16.21
C PHE A 487 17.51 18.35 -15.29
N LEU A 488 17.33 18.00 -14.01
CA LEU A 488 16.75 18.88 -13.01
C LEU A 488 17.57 20.18 -12.86
N ASP A 489 18.90 20.09 -12.73
CA ASP A 489 19.75 21.28 -12.58
C ASP A 489 19.71 22.21 -13.80
N ILE A 490 19.69 21.67 -15.02
CA ILE A 490 19.58 22.45 -16.25
C ILE A 490 18.30 23.29 -16.23
N HIS A 491 17.17 22.68 -15.88
CA HIS A 491 15.90 23.39 -15.83
C HIS A 491 15.79 24.35 -14.64
N LEU A 492 16.36 24.01 -13.48
CA LEU A 492 16.45 24.95 -12.34
C LEU A 492 17.32 26.17 -12.67
N SER A 493 18.49 25.96 -13.28
CA SER A 493 19.39 27.06 -13.69
C SER A 493 18.72 28.00 -14.69
N ARG A 494 18.04 27.45 -15.71
CA ARG A 494 17.27 28.24 -16.69
C ARG A 494 16.11 28.98 -16.04
N LEU A 495 15.40 28.34 -15.10
CA LEU A 495 14.25 28.93 -14.39
C LEU A 495 14.68 30.07 -13.46
N LEU A 496 15.73 29.84 -12.68
CA LEU A 496 16.21 30.76 -11.65
C LEU A 496 17.18 31.83 -12.18
N GLN A 497 17.66 31.66 -13.42
CA GLN A 497 18.71 32.49 -14.04
C GLN A 497 19.99 32.50 -13.21
N GLU A 498 20.34 31.33 -12.69
CA GLU A 498 21.50 31.10 -11.84
C GLU A 498 22.49 30.18 -12.54
N LYS A 499 23.73 30.11 -12.03
CA LYS A 499 24.71 29.14 -12.52
C LYS A 499 24.25 27.71 -12.25
N HIS A 500 24.79 26.78 -13.04
CA HIS A 500 24.65 25.35 -12.81
C HIS A 500 25.30 24.92 -11.50
N THR A 501 24.79 23.83 -10.93
CA THR A 501 25.42 23.20 -9.79
C THR A 501 26.76 22.58 -10.21
N GLU A 502 27.83 22.80 -9.44
CA GLU A 502 29.14 22.20 -9.75
C GLU A 502 29.13 20.67 -9.54
N PRO A 503 29.86 19.88 -10.36
CA PRO A 503 30.69 20.31 -11.49
C PRO A 503 29.86 20.70 -12.72
N GLU A 504 30.09 21.89 -13.27
CA GLU A 504 29.23 22.42 -14.36
C GLU A 504 29.20 21.52 -15.61
N TYR A 505 30.30 20.85 -15.96
CA TYR A 505 30.41 19.99 -17.15
C TYR A 505 29.48 18.77 -17.13
N PHE A 506 28.89 18.42 -15.99
CA PHE A 506 27.91 17.33 -15.91
C PHE A 506 26.69 17.59 -16.79
N LYS A 507 26.31 18.86 -16.98
CA LYS A 507 25.23 19.19 -17.91
C LYS A 507 25.54 18.70 -19.32
N ASP A 508 26.78 18.76 -19.78
CA ASP A 508 27.11 18.45 -21.17
C ASP A 508 27.06 16.93 -21.44
N ILE A 509 27.62 16.13 -20.53
CA ILE A 509 27.72 14.67 -20.68
C ILE A 509 26.45 13.92 -20.25
N PHE A 510 25.56 14.56 -19.49
CA PHE A 510 24.34 13.95 -18.95
C PHE A 510 23.05 14.66 -19.38
N GLU A 511 23.05 15.68 -20.26
CA GLU A 511 21.83 16.41 -20.65
C GLU A 511 20.79 15.51 -21.33
N ARG A 512 21.21 14.63 -22.24
CA ARG A 512 20.27 13.90 -23.10
C ARG A 512 20.69 12.45 -23.35
N GLY A 513 19.78 11.53 -23.07
CA GLY A 513 19.96 10.10 -23.34
C GLY A 513 19.95 9.72 -24.82
N ILE A 514 20.27 8.47 -25.10
CA ILE A 514 20.36 7.91 -26.46
C ILE A 514 19.06 7.21 -26.88
N ASP A 515 18.67 7.40 -28.14
CA ASP A 515 17.59 6.65 -28.79
C ASP A 515 17.94 6.31 -30.25
N PRO A 516 18.60 5.16 -30.49
CA PRO A 516 18.91 4.70 -31.82
C PRO A 516 17.66 4.15 -32.52
N HIS A 517 17.57 4.32 -33.83
CA HIS A 517 16.56 3.61 -34.63
C HIS A 517 16.82 2.10 -34.55
N VAL A 518 15.80 1.32 -34.22
CA VAL A 518 15.95 -0.14 -34.06
C VAL A 518 16.18 -0.82 -35.42
N ASP A 519 15.57 -0.34 -36.51
CA ASP A 519 15.79 -0.87 -37.86
C ASP A 519 17.15 -0.52 -38.45
N ASP A 520 17.72 0.63 -38.04
CA ASP A 520 19.02 1.11 -38.50
C ASP A 520 19.75 1.84 -37.36
N PRO A 521 20.48 1.09 -36.50
CA PRO A 521 21.17 1.67 -35.35
C PRO A 521 22.28 2.68 -35.70
N SER A 522 22.62 2.85 -36.98
CA SER A 522 23.54 3.93 -37.41
C SER A 522 22.88 5.31 -37.36
N GLN A 523 21.55 5.36 -37.31
CA GLN A 523 20.77 6.57 -37.12
C GLN A 523 20.31 6.66 -35.66
N CYS A 524 20.54 7.82 -35.05
CA CYS A 524 20.17 8.08 -33.67
C CYS A 524 19.75 9.54 -33.53
N HIS A 525 18.76 9.79 -32.68
CA HIS A 525 18.40 11.15 -32.29
C HIS A 525 19.59 11.88 -31.62
N PRO A 526 19.63 13.23 -31.66
CA PRO A 526 20.64 14.01 -30.95
C PRO A 526 20.72 13.59 -29.48
N HIS A 527 21.93 13.38 -28.97
CA HIS A 527 22.19 12.93 -27.59
C HIS A 527 23.51 13.52 -27.09
N SER A 528 23.75 13.46 -25.78
CA SER A 528 24.99 13.95 -25.19
C SER A 528 26.22 13.21 -25.73
N GLU A 529 27.30 13.95 -25.98
CA GLU A 529 28.62 13.34 -26.15
C GLU A 529 29.09 12.80 -24.80
N VAL A 530 29.24 11.48 -24.70
CA VAL A 530 29.62 10.80 -23.45
C VAL A 530 31.05 10.26 -23.49
N PRO A 531 31.72 10.11 -22.32
CA PRO A 531 33.01 9.47 -22.24
C PRO A 531 33.03 8.08 -22.89
N GLN A 532 34.09 7.78 -23.64
CA GLN A 532 34.25 6.51 -24.36
C GLN A 532 35.04 5.46 -23.56
N ASN A 533 35.96 5.89 -22.70
CA ASN A 533 36.73 5.00 -21.83
C ASN A 533 36.16 5.00 -20.41
N GLU A 534 36.33 3.88 -19.69
CA GLU A 534 35.77 3.70 -18.34
C GLU A 534 36.35 4.69 -17.33
N GLU A 535 37.65 4.99 -17.44
CA GLU A 535 38.38 5.91 -16.56
C GLU A 535 37.99 7.38 -16.70
N ASP A 536 37.35 7.74 -17.82
CA ASP A 536 36.90 9.10 -18.12
C ASP A 536 35.52 9.40 -17.53
N TRP A 537 34.80 8.37 -17.04
CA TRP A 537 33.50 8.56 -16.38
C TRP A 537 33.68 9.15 -14.97
N PRO A 538 32.80 10.10 -14.56
CA PRO A 538 32.77 10.56 -13.18
C PRO A 538 32.51 9.41 -12.21
N THR A 539 33.14 9.44 -11.04
CA THR A 539 32.91 8.39 -10.03
C THR A 539 31.48 8.45 -9.47
N LEU A 540 30.99 7.33 -8.96
CA LEU A 540 29.69 7.27 -8.29
C LEU A 540 29.59 8.30 -7.15
N GLU A 541 30.66 8.47 -6.38
CA GLU A 541 30.73 9.46 -5.29
C GLU A 541 30.55 10.89 -5.79
N MET A 542 31.20 11.26 -6.91
CA MET A 542 31.04 12.58 -7.52
C MET A 542 29.60 12.83 -7.98
N ILE A 543 28.97 11.81 -8.59
CA ILE A 543 27.58 11.87 -9.06
C ILE A 543 26.61 12.01 -7.89
N ILE A 544 26.79 11.23 -6.82
CA ILE A 544 25.97 11.33 -5.61
C ILE A 544 26.11 12.71 -4.96
N GLY A 545 27.34 13.23 -4.84
CA GLY A 545 27.57 14.57 -4.30
C GLY A 545 26.91 15.68 -5.13
N PHE A 546 26.93 15.56 -6.47
CA PHE A 546 26.21 16.47 -7.36
C PHE A 546 24.69 16.36 -7.18
N ARG A 547 24.14 15.14 -7.18
CA ARG A 547 22.72 14.85 -6.94
C ARG A 547 22.23 15.51 -5.65
N ASP A 548 22.96 15.34 -4.56
CA ASP A 548 22.54 15.85 -3.25
C ASP A 548 22.52 17.39 -3.21
N ARG A 549 23.46 18.05 -3.89
CA ARG A 549 23.43 19.52 -4.06
C ARG A 549 22.23 19.97 -4.89
N VAL A 550 21.90 19.27 -5.97
CA VAL A 550 20.72 19.60 -6.81
C VAL A 550 19.42 19.38 -6.02
N ARG A 551 19.31 18.29 -5.25
CA ARG A 551 18.17 18.03 -4.37
C ARG A 551 18.02 19.12 -3.31
N ALA A 552 19.13 19.56 -2.69
CA ALA A 552 19.12 20.67 -1.73
C ALA A 552 18.70 22.00 -2.38
N ARG A 553 19.15 22.27 -3.62
CA ARG A 553 18.73 23.44 -4.40
C ARG A 553 17.23 23.43 -4.70
N LEU A 554 16.67 22.27 -5.05
CA LEU A 554 15.23 22.12 -5.22
C LEU A 554 14.47 22.38 -3.91
N ALA A 555 14.92 21.81 -2.79
CA ALA A 555 14.30 22.06 -1.48
C ALA A 555 14.32 23.56 -1.13
N ALA A 556 15.44 24.25 -1.39
CA ALA A 556 15.54 25.69 -1.20
C ALA A 556 14.55 26.49 -2.06
N LEU A 557 14.24 26.02 -3.28
CA LEU A 557 13.17 26.62 -4.10
C LEU A 557 11.79 26.47 -3.42
N TYR A 558 11.47 25.31 -2.84
CA TYR A 558 10.22 25.15 -2.08
C TYR A 558 10.19 26.05 -0.84
N ASP A 559 11.31 26.24 -0.15
CA ASP A 559 11.42 27.18 0.98
C ASP A 559 11.23 28.64 0.55
N ASP A 560 11.78 29.04 -0.60
CA ASP A 560 11.57 30.37 -1.17
C ASP A 560 10.11 30.62 -1.52
N LEU A 561 9.42 29.61 -2.06
CA LEU A 561 8.00 29.68 -2.40
C LEU A 561 7.11 29.75 -1.15
N SER A 562 7.40 28.94 -0.14
CA SER A 562 6.61 28.89 1.10
C SER A 562 6.79 30.14 1.96
N SER A 563 8.00 30.70 1.98
CA SER A 563 8.31 31.95 2.69
C SER A 563 7.90 33.23 1.96
N GLY A 564 7.44 33.11 0.70
CA GLY A 564 7.09 34.25 -0.14
C GLY A 564 8.30 35.05 -0.67
N ARG A 565 9.54 34.57 -0.47
CA ARG A 565 10.75 35.15 -1.09
C ARG A 565 10.71 35.09 -2.61
N ARG A 566 9.98 34.11 -3.16
CA ARG A 566 9.75 33.95 -4.59
C ARG A 566 8.27 33.80 -4.89
N GLN A 567 7.80 34.52 -5.89
CA GLN A 567 6.43 34.38 -6.39
C GLN A 567 6.26 33.04 -7.11
N PHE A 568 5.19 32.32 -6.79
CA PHE A 568 4.80 31.12 -7.50
C PHE A 568 4.17 31.46 -8.86
N THR A 569 4.64 30.83 -9.93
CA THR A 569 4.18 31.08 -11.31
C THR A 569 3.90 29.77 -12.03
N ARG A 570 3.10 29.82 -13.10
CA ARG A 570 2.79 28.64 -13.92
C ARG A 570 4.06 28.01 -14.52
N LYS A 571 5.03 28.84 -14.92
CA LYS A 571 6.36 28.39 -15.38
C LYS A 571 7.13 27.60 -14.32
N ILE A 572 7.12 28.04 -13.06
CA ILE A 572 7.73 27.27 -11.95
C ILE A 572 6.98 25.93 -11.81
N GLY A 573 5.65 25.97 -11.82
CA GLY A 573 4.81 24.77 -11.77
C GLY A 573 5.13 23.75 -12.88
N ARG A 574 5.26 24.20 -14.13
CA ARG A 574 5.61 23.36 -15.28
C ARG A 574 6.98 22.72 -15.13
N VAL A 575 8.00 23.48 -14.72
CA VAL A 575 9.34 22.93 -14.52
C VAL A 575 9.34 21.85 -13.42
N LEU A 576 8.67 22.09 -12.30
CA LEU A 576 8.55 21.11 -11.21
C LEU A 576 7.79 19.86 -11.65
N PHE A 577 6.67 20.03 -12.35
CA PHE A 577 5.91 18.93 -12.95
C PHE A 577 6.78 18.09 -13.88
N MET A 578 7.36 18.73 -14.89
CA MET A 578 8.10 18.09 -15.98
C MET A 578 9.31 17.32 -15.46
N THR A 579 10.08 17.94 -14.55
CA THR A 579 11.30 17.31 -14.02
C THR A 579 10.99 16.13 -13.11
N LEU A 580 9.91 16.17 -12.32
CA LEU A 580 9.51 15.00 -11.51
C LEU A 580 9.03 13.84 -12.40
N GLU A 581 8.22 14.12 -13.41
CA GLU A 581 7.71 13.06 -14.30
C GLU A 581 8.78 12.46 -15.19
N HIS A 582 9.74 13.29 -15.63
CA HIS A 582 10.93 12.83 -16.31
C HIS A 582 11.68 11.80 -15.45
N GLU A 583 11.89 12.06 -14.15
CA GLU A 583 12.49 11.10 -13.22
C GLU A 583 11.65 9.81 -13.11
N GLY A 584 10.31 9.92 -13.10
CA GLY A 584 9.39 8.78 -13.14
C GLY A 584 9.53 7.90 -14.39
N PHE A 585 9.59 8.49 -15.58
CA PHE A 585 9.80 7.76 -16.84
C PHE A 585 11.17 7.07 -16.90
N HIS A 586 12.19 7.72 -16.36
CA HIS A 586 13.54 7.15 -16.31
C HIS A 586 13.68 6.04 -15.27
N ALA A 587 12.89 6.06 -14.19
CA ALA A 587 12.82 4.94 -13.26
C ALA A 587 12.32 3.68 -13.98
N GLU A 588 11.25 3.80 -14.76
CA GLU A 588 10.75 2.70 -15.60
C GLU A 588 11.78 2.29 -16.68
N THR A 589 12.43 3.26 -17.31
CA THR A 589 13.47 2.99 -18.32
C THR A 589 14.64 2.18 -17.78
N LEU A 590 15.17 2.60 -16.65
CA LEU A 590 16.27 1.89 -16.02
C LEU A 590 15.84 0.49 -15.59
N LEU A 591 14.61 0.32 -15.10
CA LEU A 591 14.14 -0.98 -14.62
C LEU A 591 13.98 -2.03 -15.71
N TYR A 592 13.57 -1.69 -16.93
CA TYR A 592 13.56 -2.70 -18.01
C TYR A 592 14.97 -3.08 -18.47
N MET A 593 15.99 -2.22 -18.28
CA MET A 593 17.40 -2.59 -18.44
C MET A 593 17.83 -3.56 -17.34
N LEU A 594 17.54 -3.22 -16.07
CA LEU A 594 17.89 -4.04 -14.92
C LEU A 594 17.21 -5.41 -14.93
N LEU A 595 15.99 -5.52 -15.49
CA LEU A 595 15.31 -6.79 -15.72
C LEU A 595 16.14 -7.79 -16.54
N GLN A 596 17.00 -7.32 -17.45
CA GLN A 596 17.88 -8.18 -18.26
C GLN A 596 19.06 -8.75 -17.45
N GLY A 597 19.42 -8.09 -16.35
CA GLY A 597 20.48 -8.49 -15.41
C GLY A 597 19.98 -9.34 -14.23
N ALA A 598 18.68 -9.32 -13.92
CA ALA A 598 18.13 -9.97 -12.74
C ALA A 598 18.29 -11.50 -12.76
N GLY A 599 18.68 -12.07 -11.61
CA GLY A 599 18.92 -13.51 -11.43
C GLY A 599 20.28 -14.01 -11.94
N LYS A 600 21.12 -13.15 -12.54
CA LYS A 600 22.50 -13.50 -12.93
C LYS A 600 23.47 -13.27 -11.77
N THR A 601 24.54 -14.06 -11.69
CA THR A 601 25.64 -13.83 -10.74
C THR A 601 26.29 -12.47 -10.99
N GLY A 602 26.34 -11.60 -9.99
CA GLY A 602 26.81 -10.21 -10.15
C GLY A 602 25.89 -9.34 -11.00
N GLY A 603 24.66 -9.79 -11.28
CA GLY A 603 23.63 -9.05 -11.97
C GLY A 603 22.77 -8.20 -11.03
N THR A 604 21.65 -7.71 -11.54
CA THR A 604 20.71 -6.86 -10.81
C THR A 604 20.23 -7.55 -9.54
N MET A 605 20.28 -6.82 -8.43
CA MET A 605 19.78 -7.25 -7.13
C MET A 605 18.27 -7.04 -7.04
N PRO A 606 17.53 -7.91 -6.31
CA PRO A 606 16.11 -7.71 -6.04
C PRO A 606 15.83 -6.35 -5.38
N PRO A 607 14.62 -5.78 -5.55
CA PRO A 607 14.26 -4.49 -4.96
C PRO A 607 14.41 -4.54 -3.42
N PRO A 608 15.26 -3.69 -2.83
CA PRO A 608 15.54 -3.73 -1.40
C PRO A 608 14.34 -3.23 -0.59
N GLY A 609 14.09 -3.87 0.56
CA GLY A 609 13.00 -3.47 1.46
C GLY A 609 11.59 -3.81 0.94
N PHE A 610 11.49 -4.71 -0.03
CA PHE A 610 10.24 -5.34 -0.45
C PHE A 610 10.34 -6.85 -0.27
N ALA A 611 9.29 -7.46 0.28
CA ALA A 611 9.12 -8.90 0.26
C ALA A 611 9.22 -9.41 -1.19
N SER A 612 10.03 -10.46 -1.41
CA SER A 612 9.92 -11.30 -2.61
C SER A 612 8.47 -11.74 -2.86
N PRO A 613 8.05 -12.18 -4.04
CA PRO A 613 6.70 -12.73 -4.21
C PRO A 613 6.65 -14.20 -3.78
N PRO A 614 5.62 -14.67 -3.05
CA PRO A 614 5.43 -16.09 -2.77
C PRO A 614 4.88 -16.78 -4.04
N TRP A 615 5.75 -17.03 -5.01
CA TRP A 615 5.39 -17.40 -6.38
C TRP A 615 4.44 -18.58 -6.49
N GLU A 616 4.68 -19.65 -5.75
CA GLU A 616 3.88 -20.87 -5.80
C GLU A 616 2.46 -20.62 -5.29
N ALA A 617 2.33 -19.92 -4.14
CA ALA A 617 1.05 -19.57 -3.56
C ALA A 617 0.27 -18.61 -4.47
N LEU A 618 0.95 -17.59 -5.02
CA LEU A 618 0.35 -16.65 -5.98
C LEU A 618 -0.14 -17.37 -7.24
N ALA A 619 0.67 -18.29 -7.80
CA ALA A 619 0.30 -19.05 -8.98
C ALA A 619 -0.94 -19.92 -8.74
N GLU A 620 -1.05 -20.57 -7.58
CA GLU A 620 -2.25 -21.33 -7.19
C GLU A 620 -3.51 -20.44 -7.15
N HIS A 621 -3.39 -19.23 -6.60
CA HIS A 621 -4.47 -18.26 -6.56
C HIS A 621 -4.86 -17.77 -7.96
N TRP A 622 -3.87 -17.48 -8.81
CA TRP A 622 -4.14 -17.06 -10.18
C TRP A 622 -4.76 -18.16 -11.03
N ASN A 623 -4.37 -19.42 -10.83
CA ASN A 623 -4.95 -20.58 -11.52
C ASN A 623 -6.42 -20.83 -11.15
N SER A 624 -6.85 -20.41 -9.96
CA SER A 624 -8.23 -20.55 -9.48
C SER A 624 -9.07 -19.27 -9.61
N ALA A 625 -8.47 -18.18 -10.09
CA ALA A 625 -9.16 -16.90 -10.24
C ALA A 625 -10.30 -16.99 -11.28
N PRO A 626 -11.44 -16.34 -11.03
CA PRO A 626 -12.57 -16.39 -11.95
C PRO A 626 -12.23 -15.74 -13.30
N LEU A 627 -12.80 -16.31 -14.36
CA LEU A 627 -12.74 -15.78 -15.72
C LEU A 627 -14.01 -14.97 -16.04
N PRO A 628 -13.94 -14.00 -16.97
CA PRO A 628 -15.13 -13.35 -17.51
C PRO A 628 -16.08 -14.37 -18.17
N ASN A 629 -17.39 -14.12 -18.10
CA ASN A 629 -18.41 -14.99 -18.72
C ASN A 629 -18.27 -15.05 -20.25
N GLU A 630 -17.82 -13.96 -20.87
CA GLU A 630 -17.51 -13.86 -22.29
C GLU A 630 -16.06 -13.37 -22.43
N SER A 631 -15.36 -13.73 -23.50
CA SER A 631 -13.97 -13.29 -23.71
C SER A 631 -13.83 -11.80 -24.07
N THR A 632 -14.93 -11.14 -24.42
CA THR A 632 -14.96 -9.81 -25.03
C THR A 632 -16.18 -9.02 -24.58
N VAL A 633 -16.16 -7.71 -24.82
CA VAL A 633 -17.31 -6.79 -24.67
C VAL A 633 -17.47 -5.94 -25.93
N VAL A 634 -18.71 -5.60 -26.28
CA VAL A 634 -19.02 -4.67 -27.39
C VAL A 634 -19.10 -3.24 -26.84
N LEU A 635 -18.38 -2.33 -27.47
CA LEU A 635 -18.35 -0.91 -27.15
C LEU A 635 -18.63 -0.08 -28.41
N GLY A 636 -19.01 1.19 -28.19
CA GLY A 636 -19.32 2.12 -29.27
C GLY A 636 -20.67 1.86 -29.97
N PRO A 637 -21.07 2.75 -30.89
CA PRO A 637 -20.36 3.97 -31.27
C PRO A 637 -20.34 5.01 -30.13
N ALA A 638 -19.29 5.83 -30.05
CA ALA A 638 -19.13 6.87 -29.04
C ALA A 638 -18.15 7.96 -29.48
N THR A 639 -18.35 9.19 -29.01
CA THR A 639 -17.35 10.25 -29.07
C THR A 639 -16.43 10.17 -27.86
N VAL A 640 -15.11 10.13 -28.08
CA VAL A 640 -14.09 10.04 -27.04
C VAL A 640 -13.25 11.31 -27.05
N ALA A 641 -13.19 12.01 -25.91
CA ALA A 641 -12.24 13.09 -25.73
C ALA A 641 -10.82 12.54 -25.52
N LEU A 642 -9.83 13.06 -26.23
CA LEU A 642 -8.41 12.76 -26.04
C LEU A 642 -7.66 14.06 -25.72
N GLY A 643 -6.51 13.94 -25.05
CA GLY A 643 -5.70 15.10 -24.65
C GLY A 643 -6.34 15.97 -23.56
N HIS A 644 -5.69 17.10 -23.31
CA HIS A 644 -6.13 18.13 -22.38
C HIS A 644 -5.63 19.53 -22.84
N ASP A 645 -6.25 20.59 -22.37
CA ASP A 645 -5.92 21.95 -22.82
C ASP A 645 -4.84 22.58 -21.92
N ASP A 646 -3.58 22.21 -22.16
CA ASP A 646 -2.41 22.82 -21.49
C ASP A 646 -1.41 23.48 -22.47
N ASN A 647 -1.71 24.71 -22.89
CA ASN A 647 -0.82 25.44 -23.80
C ASN A 647 0.36 26.09 -23.04
N GLU A 648 1.57 25.58 -23.22
CA GLU A 648 2.79 26.10 -22.58
C GLU A 648 3.04 27.60 -22.85
N ALA A 649 2.58 28.17 -23.97
CA ALA A 649 2.77 29.59 -24.26
C ALA A 649 2.11 30.52 -23.21
N GLU A 650 1.10 30.03 -22.49
CA GLU A 650 0.41 30.75 -21.42
C GLU A 650 1.28 30.89 -20.16
N ASP A 651 2.33 30.09 -20.00
CA ASP A 651 3.26 30.18 -18.87
C ASP A 651 4.03 31.50 -18.83
N ALA A 652 4.19 32.15 -19.99
CA ALA A 652 4.85 33.44 -20.14
C ALA A 652 3.90 34.63 -19.93
N MET A 653 2.59 34.40 -19.93
CA MET A 653 1.60 35.46 -19.73
C MET A 653 1.59 35.88 -18.26
N GLN A 654 1.78 37.18 -17.99
CA GLN A 654 1.40 37.73 -16.69
C GLN A 654 -0.11 37.59 -16.55
N ASP A 655 -0.56 37.09 -15.41
CA ASP A 655 -1.98 36.86 -15.11
C ASP A 655 -2.74 38.20 -15.09
N ASN A 656 -3.28 38.58 -16.25
CA ASN A 656 -4.07 39.80 -16.49
C ASN A 656 -5.51 39.68 -15.97
N SER A 657 -5.84 38.69 -15.12
CA SER A 657 -7.18 38.60 -14.55
C SER A 657 -7.50 39.80 -13.64
N ASP A 658 -8.71 40.35 -13.81
CA ASP A 658 -9.32 41.47 -13.09
C ASP A 658 -9.49 41.23 -11.57
N SER A 659 -8.99 40.12 -11.01
CA SER A 659 -8.98 39.91 -9.57
C SER A 659 -7.77 40.61 -8.95
N ASP A 660 -8.00 41.67 -8.18
CA ASP A 660 -6.96 42.36 -7.40
C ASP A 660 -6.38 41.50 -6.25
N ASN A 661 -6.87 40.26 -6.06
CA ASN A 661 -6.44 39.36 -5.00
C ASN A 661 -5.31 38.40 -5.45
N MET A 662 -4.11 38.57 -4.90
CA MET A 662 -2.94 37.72 -5.17
C MET A 662 -3.13 36.27 -4.69
N GLU A 663 -3.91 36.02 -3.63
CA GLU A 663 -4.16 34.66 -3.13
C GLU A 663 -4.97 33.80 -4.11
N ASP A 664 -5.96 34.40 -4.78
CA ASP A 664 -6.79 33.71 -5.78
C ASP A 664 -5.98 33.34 -7.03
N LYS A 665 -5.03 34.19 -7.46
CA LYS A 665 -4.12 33.90 -8.58
C LYS A 665 -3.18 32.74 -8.28
N ILE A 666 -2.58 32.73 -7.08
CA ILE A 666 -1.71 31.64 -6.62
C ILE A 666 -2.51 30.33 -6.49
N SER A 667 -3.73 30.38 -5.97
CA SER A 667 -4.60 29.21 -5.83
C SER A 667 -4.95 28.58 -7.18
N LYS A 668 -5.25 29.39 -8.21
CA LYS A 668 -5.52 28.90 -9.57
C LYS A 668 -4.32 28.15 -10.17
N VAL A 669 -3.11 28.70 -10.05
CA VAL A 669 -1.90 28.03 -10.57
C VAL A 669 -1.59 26.75 -9.81
N LYS A 670 -1.86 26.70 -8.49
CA LYS A 670 -1.67 25.50 -7.67
C LYS A 670 -2.63 24.36 -8.02
N GLN A 671 -3.82 24.68 -8.50
CA GLN A 671 -4.82 23.68 -8.92
C GLN A 671 -4.73 23.35 -10.41
N TYR A 672 -3.87 24.05 -11.16
CA TYR A 672 -3.69 23.86 -12.58
C TYR A 672 -3.08 22.48 -12.87
N GLU A 673 -3.66 21.75 -13.82
CA GLU A 673 -3.17 20.44 -14.26
C GLU A 673 -2.17 20.62 -15.40
N PHE A 674 -0.98 20.07 -15.23
CA PHE A 674 0.09 20.14 -16.24
C PHE A 674 0.16 18.83 -17.03
N GLY A 675 0.57 18.93 -18.29
CA GLY A 675 0.83 17.77 -19.14
C GLY A 675 1.97 18.02 -20.10
N TRP A 676 2.34 16.96 -20.79
CA TRP A 676 3.34 17.01 -21.85
C TRP A 676 2.75 17.64 -23.11
N ASP A 677 3.60 18.20 -23.97
CA ASP A 677 3.17 18.88 -25.19
C ASP A 677 2.32 17.97 -26.12
N ASN A 678 2.62 16.67 -26.19
CA ASN A 678 1.84 15.69 -26.96
C ASN A 678 0.45 15.34 -26.39
N GLU A 679 0.08 15.95 -25.25
CA GLU A 679 -1.23 15.84 -24.64
C GLU A 679 -2.14 17.03 -25.02
N HIS A 680 -1.57 18.12 -25.54
CA HIS A 680 -2.28 19.34 -25.92
C HIS A 680 -2.47 19.48 -27.45
N PRO A 681 -3.62 19.96 -27.96
CA PRO A 681 -4.85 20.28 -27.24
C PRO A 681 -5.76 19.07 -26.99
N LYS A 682 -6.83 19.34 -26.21
CA LYS A 682 -7.97 18.45 -26.14
C LYS A 682 -8.65 18.36 -27.51
N ARG A 683 -9.05 17.15 -27.89
CA ARG A 683 -9.74 16.84 -29.16
C ARG A 683 -10.81 15.78 -28.97
N GLU A 684 -11.82 15.80 -29.82
CA GLU A 684 -12.87 14.77 -29.86
C GLU A 684 -12.64 13.83 -31.04
N VAL A 685 -12.76 12.53 -30.79
CA VAL A 685 -12.59 11.49 -31.81
C VAL A 685 -13.81 10.58 -31.80
N GLU A 686 -14.43 10.40 -32.96
CA GLU A 686 -15.53 9.47 -33.16
C GLU A 686 -15.00 8.03 -33.23
N VAL A 687 -15.61 7.14 -32.45
CA VAL A 687 -15.30 5.71 -32.42
C VAL A 687 -16.54 4.94 -32.88
N GLY A 688 -16.35 4.05 -33.86
CA GLY A 688 -17.39 3.14 -34.34
C GLY A 688 -17.77 2.08 -33.30
N GLN A 689 -18.66 1.16 -33.68
CA GLN A 689 -18.90 -0.03 -32.86
C GLN A 689 -17.78 -1.05 -33.08
N PHE A 690 -17.30 -1.64 -32.00
CA PHE A 690 -16.25 -2.67 -32.03
C PHE A 690 -16.43 -3.63 -30.86
N LYS A 691 -15.80 -4.79 -30.97
CA LYS A 691 -15.71 -5.81 -29.92
C LYS A 691 -14.28 -5.88 -29.43
N ILE A 692 -14.05 -5.82 -28.12
CA ILE A 692 -12.71 -5.81 -27.51
C ILE A 692 -12.57 -6.92 -26.46
N SER A 693 -11.43 -7.61 -26.44
CA SER A 693 -11.11 -8.59 -25.39
C SER A 693 -11.08 -7.95 -24.01
N TRP A 694 -11.64 -8.62 -23.00
CA TRP A 694 -11.63 -8.09 -21.63
C TRP A 694 -10.21 -7.90 -21.10
N ARG A 695 -9.32 -8.85 -21.34
CA ARG A 695 -7.96 -8.91 -20.76
C ARG A 695 -6.90 -8.82 -21.86
N PRO A 696 -5.71 -8.27 -21.57
CA PRO A 696 -4.59 -8.32 -22.51
C PRO A 696 -4.14 -9.76 -22.73
N VAL A 697 -3.48 -10.00 -23.86
CA VAL A 697 -2.94 -11.31 -24.21
C VAL A 697 -1.94 -11.76 -23.14
N THR A 698 -2.13 -12.97 -22.63
CA THR A 698 -1.33 -13.54 -21.56
C THR A 698 -0.07 -14.23 -22.09
N ASN A 699 0.92 -14.46 -21.21
CA ASN A 699 2.09 -15.26 -21.54
C ASN A 699 1.71 -16.68 -21.98
N GLY A 700 0.71 -17.30 -21.35
CA GLY A 700 0.25 -18.65 -21.68
C GLY A 700 -0.37 -18.74 -23.08
N GLU A 701 -1.25 -17.81 -23.41
CA GLU A 701 -1.85 -17.69 -24.76
C GLU A 701 -0.77 -17.44 -25.81
N TYR A 702 0.12 -16.48 -25.56
CA TYR A 702 1.20 -16.14 -26.48
C TYR A 702 2.24 -17.27 -26.63
N TYR A 703 2.51 -18.02 -25.56
CA TYR A 703 3.41 -19.18 -25.59
C TYR A 703 2.81 -20.34 -26.40
N ALA A 704 1.50 -20.55 -26.33
CA ALA A 704 0.80 -21.49 -27.19
C ALA A 704 0.88 -21.07 -28.67
N PHE A 705 0.65 -19.77 -28.95
CA PHE A 705 0.80 -19.20 -30.30
C PHE A 705 2.22 -19.35 -30.85
N TRP A 706 3.24 -18.94 -30.09
CA TRP A 706 4.64 -19.02 -30.50
C TRP A 706 5.09 -20.44 -30.86
N LYS A 707 4.60 -21.47 -30.13
CA LYS A 707 4.87 -22.88 -30.45
C LYS A 707 4.05 -23.40 -31.64
N GLY A 708 2.90 -22.80 -31.90
CA GLY A 708 1.92 -23.22 -32.88
C GLY A 708 1.91 -22.32 -34.12
N GLU A 709 0.81 -21.59 -34.33
CA GLU A 709 0.56 -20.79 -35.53
C GLU A 709 1.54 -19.63 -35.72
N GLY A 710 2.14 -19.12 -34.63
CA GLY A 710 3.15 -18.07 -34.65
C GLY A 710 4.58 -18.57 -34.87
N ARG A 711 4.78 -19.89 -35.02
CA ARG A 711 6.11 -20.46 -35.24
C ARG A 711 6.75 -19.86 -36.49
N ASP A 712 8.01 -19.42 -36.35
CA ASP A 712 8.79 -18.75 -37.38
C ASP A 712 8.24 -17.38 -37.85
N MET A 713 7.13 -16.89 -37.28
CA MET A 713 6.52 -15.58 -37.59
C MET A 713 6.88 -14.49 -36.59
N VAL A 714 7.06 -14.85 -35.32
CA VAL A 714 7.37 -13.94 -34.22
C VAL A 714 8.63 -14.38 -33.49
N LYS A 715 9.31 -13.41 -32.86
CA LYS A 715 10.52 -13.69 -32.06
C LYS A 715 10.12 -14.14 -30.66
N ILE A 716 11.08 -14.74 -29.94
CA ILE A 716 10.95 -14.93 -28.50
C ILE A 716 10.91 -13.52 -27.87
N PRO A 717 9.90 -13.19 -27.05
CA PRO A 717 9.83 -11.89 -26.39
C PRO A 717 11.07 -11.61 -25.53
N GLY A 718 11.55 -10.36 -25.50
CA GLY A 718 12.70 -9.96 -24.67
C GLY A 718 12.46 -10.07 -23.16
N SER A 719 11.18 -10.22 -22.76
CA SER A 719 10.76 -10.51 -21.40
C SER A 719 10.90 -11.99 -21.02
N TRP A 720 11.21 -12.88 -21.96
CA TRP A 720 11.44 -14.30 -21.71
C TRP A 720 12.94 -14.62 -21.74
N VAL A 721 13.29 -15.76 -21.15
CA VAL A 721 14.64 -16.29 -21.16
C VAL A 721 14.61 -17.81 -21.04
N GLU A 722 15.43 -18.49 -21.83
CA GLU A 722 15.63 -19.92 -21.67
C GLU A 722 16.73 -20.17 -20.65
N VAL A 723 16.41 -20.96 -19.61
CA VAL A 723 17.34 -21.38 -18.56
C VAL A 723 17.27 -22.90 -18.47
N ASP A 724 18.41 -23.57 -18.71
CA ASP A 724 18.53 -25.03 -18.67
C ASP A 724 17.49 -25.76 -19.56
N GLY A 725 17.19 -25.21 -20.74
CA GLY A 725 16.21 -25.77 -21.68
C GLY A 725 14.75 -25.46 -21.37
N VAL A 726 14.48 -24.67 -20.32
CA VAL A 726 13.13 -24.29 -19.89
C VAL A 726 12.90 -22.81 -20.15
N MET A 727 11.81 -22.49 -20.85
CA MET A 727 11.39 -21.11 -21.07
C MET A 727 10.82 -20.51 -19.79
N LYS A 728 11.39 -19.39 -19.35
CA LYS A 728 11.04 -18.64 -18.14
C LYS A 728 10.69 -17.21 -18.48
N VAL A 729 9.94 -16.55 -17.60
CA VAL A 729 9.61 -15.12 -17.69
C VAL A 729 10.51 -14.35 -16.74
N ARG A 730 11.17 -13.29 -17.24
CA ARG A 730 12.05 -12.44 -16.43
C ARG A 730 11.24 -11.65 -15.40
N THR A 731 11.77 -11.56 -14.18
CA THR A 731 11.29 -10.64 -13.14
C THR A 731 12.47 -9.96 -12.47
N LEU A 732 12.25 -8.88 -11.73
CA LEU A 732 13.29 -8.23 -10.94
C LEU A 732 13.77 -9.08 -9.74
N TYR A 733 13.11 -10.19 -9.45
CA TYR A 733 13.54 -11.21 -8.48
C TYR A 733 14.27 -12.39 -9.14
N GLY A 734 14.52 -12.32 -10.45
CA GLY A 734 15.05 -13.41 -11.27
C GLY A 734 13.98 -14.10 -12.13
N PRO A 735 14.37 -14.95 -13.09
CA PRO A 735 13.41 -15.63 -13.96
C PRO A 735 12.53 -16.63 -13.22
N VAL A 736 11.22 -16.60 -13.49
CA VAL A 736 10.23 -17.54 -12.96
C VAL A 736 9.70 -18.46 -14.07
N ASP A 737 9.24 -19.66 -13.69
CA ASP A 737 8.71 -20.62 -14.65
C ASP A 737 7.44 -20.10 -15.35
N MET A 738 7.25 -20.51 -16.61
CA MET A 738 6.10 -20.09 -17.40
C MET A 738 4.76 -20.42 -16.72
N ASN A 739 4.66 -21.50 -15.95
CA ASN A 739 3.44 -21.87 -15.22
C ASN A 739 3.07 -20.88 -14.09
N ILE A 740 4.05 -20.16 -13.52
CA ILE A 740 3.83 -19.09 -12.54
C ILE A 740 3.31 -17.85 -13.27
N ALA A 741 3.92 -17.51 -14.40
CA ALA A 741 3.68 -16.27 -15.13
C ALA A 741 2.62 -16.37 -16.25
N GLN A 742 2.03 -17.55 -16.48
CA GLN A 742 1.19 -17.82 -17.65
C GLN A 742 -0.03 -16.90 -17.77
N HIS A 743 -0.58 -16.42 -16.65
CA HIS A 743 -1.76 -15.54 -16.64
C HIS A 743 -1.39 -14.06 -16.69
N TRP A 744 -0.11 -13.71 -16.64
CA TRP A 744 0.32 -12.31 -16.75
C TRP A 744 0.27 -11.85 -18.20
N PRO A 745 0.02 -10.56 -18.46
CA PRO A 745 0.17 -10.01 -19.81
C PRO A 745 1.56 -10.28 -20.38
N VAL A 746 1.63 -10.74 -21.64
CA VAL A 746 2.91 -10.90 -22.34
C VAL A 746 3.49 -9.54 -22.69
N LEU A 747 4.79 -9.34 -22.47
CA LEU A 747 5.50 -8.12 -22.87
C LEU A 747 6.27 -8.39 -24.16
N THR A 748 5.89 -7.73 -25.26
CA THR A 748 6.49 -7.95 -26.59
C THR A 748 6.39 -6.70 -27.47
N SER A 749 7.08 -6.71 -28.61
CA SER A 749 7.07 -5.62 -29.60
C SER A 749 5.67 -5.42 -30.23
N TYR A 750 5.42 -4.25 -30.79
CA TYR A 750 4.18 -3.98 -31.53
C TYR A 750 4.05 -4.92 -32.72
N ASP A 751 5.12 -5.15 -33.48
CA ASP A 751 5.08 -6.01 -34.67
C ASP A 751 4.64 -7.43 -34.35
N ASP A 752 5.19 -8.00 -33.28
CA ASP A 752 4.90 -9.37 -32.89
C ASP A 752 3.51 -9.51 -32.24
N MET A 753 3.08 -8.51 -31.46
CA MET A 753 1.71 -8.44 -30.93
C MET A 753 0.67 -8.23 -32.04
N SER A 754 0.98 -7.40 -33.04
CA SER A 754 0.14 -7.15 -34.21
C SER A 754 -0.03 -8.42 -35.05
N LYS A 755 1.05 -9.18 -35.26
CA LYS A 755 0.96 -10.51 -35.92
C LYS A 755 0.06 -11.48 -35.14
N TYR A 756 0.20 -11.54 -33.81
CA TYR A 756 -0.69 -12.34 -32.96
C TYR A 756 -2.16 -11.94 -33.18
N ALA A 757 -2.45 -10.63 -33.18
CA ALA A 757 -3.79 -10.11 -33.40
C ALA A 757 -4.38 -10.54 -34.75
N VAL A 758 -3.60 -10.35 -35.83
CA VAL A 758 -4.03 -10.63 -37.21
C VAL A 758 -4.26 -12.13 -37.44
N VAL A 759 -3.39 -12.99 -36.93
CA VAL A 759 -3.58 -14.46 -37.03
C VAL A 759 -4.85 -14.89 -36.30
N GLY A 760 -5.14 -14.27 -35.14
CA GLY A 760 -6.38 -14.46 -34.40
C GLY A 760 -7.64 -13.83 -35.04
N GLY A 761 -7.53 -13.21 -36.22
CA GLY A 761 -8.64 -12.57 -36.93
C GLY A 761 -9.07 -11.20 -36.38
N GLY A 762 -8.24 -10.58 -35.54
CA GLY A 762 -8.47 -9.26 -34.98
C GLY A 762 -7.37 -8.26 -35.35
N ARG A 763 -7.34 -7.14 -34.63
CA ARG A 763 -6.32 -6.09 -34.73
C ARG A 763 -6.04 -5.48 -33.36
N LEU A 764 -5.01 -4.63 -33.28
CA LEU A 764 -4.80 -3.80 -32.10
C LEU A 764 -5.79 -2.61 -32.11
N PRO A 765 -6.25 -2.14 -30.93
CA PRO A 765 -7.16 -1.01 -30.82
C PRO A 765 -6.49 0.28 -31.25
N THR A 766 -7.25 1.24 -31.75
CA THR A 766 -6.81 2.64 -31.80
C THR A 766 -6.72 3.24 -30.40
N GLU A 767 -5.99 4.35 -30.24
CA GLU A 767 -5.91 5.11 -28.97
C GLU A 767 -7.30 5.43 -28.41
N ALA A 768 -8.24 5.86 -29.26
CA ALA A 768 -9.59 6.21 -28.86
C ALA A 768 -10.43 5.00 -28.41
N GLU A 769 -10.33 3.85 -29.11
CA GLU A 769 -11.01 2.61 -28.72
C GLU A 769 -10.54 2.10 -27.35
N LEU A 770 -9.22 2.09 -27.12
CA LEU A 770 -8.65 1.64 -25.86
C LEU A 770 -8.95 2.62 -24.72
N ARG A 771 -8.95 3.93 -24.99
CA ARG A 771 -9.37 4.96 -24.02
C ARG A 771 -10.82 4.80 -23.61
N LEU A 772 -11.72 4.51 -24.54
CA LEU A 772 -13.14 4.21 -24.25
C LEU A 772 -13.29 3.00 -23.34
N PHE A 773 -12.49 1.95 -23.55
CA PHE A 773 -12.47 0.78 -22.67
C PHE A 773 -12.02 1.16 -21.24
N TYR A 774 -10.90 1.89 -21.11
CA TYR A 774 -10.41 2.30 -19.80
C TYR A 774 -11.36 3.25 -19.06
N ASP A 775 -12.02 4.17 -19.75
CA ASP A 775 -13.01 5.08 -19.15
C ASP A 775 -14.19 4.32 -18.51
N LYS A 776 -14.54 3.14 -19.04
CA LYS A 776 -15.63 2.32 -18.52
C LYS A 776 -15.19 1.34 -17.44
N PHE A 777 -14.01 0.73 -17.63
CA PHE A 777 -13.66 -0.49 -16.90
C PHE A 777 -12.37 -0.42 -16.09
N SER A 778 -11.59 0.66 -16.14
CA SER A 778 -10.40 0.76 -15.27
C SER A 778 -10.81 0.90 -13.79
N SER A 779 -10.17 0.15 -12.91
CA SER A 779 -10.34 0.29 -11.45
C SER A 779 -9.44 1.37 -10.84
N GLY A 780 -8.39 1.81 -11.54
CA GLY A 780 -7.46 2.84 -11.04
C GLY A 780 -6.60 2.40 -9.85
N TYR A 781 -5.74 3.30 -9.36
CA TYR A 781 -4.82 3.06 -8.26
C TYR A 781 -5.57 2.75 -6.97
N GLU A 782 -6.61 3.54 -6.66
CA GLU A 782 -7.49 3.30 -5.51
C GLU A 782 -8.18 1.92 -5.59
N GLY A 783 -8.53 1.48 -6.79
CA GLY A 783 -9.25 0.22 -7.02
C GLY A 783 -8.35 -0.99 -7.30
N GLY A 784 -7.09 -0.97 -6.88
CA GLY A 784 -6.26 -2.18 -6.95
C GLY A 784 -5.22 -2.22 -8.07
N ALA A 785 -5.19 -1.25 -8.98
CA ALA A 785 -4.35 -1.34 -10.19
C ALA A 785 -2.86 -1.55 -9.85
N ASN A 786 -2.23 -2.43 -10.63
CA ASN A 786 -0.81 -2.76 -10.48
C ASN A 786 0.07 -1.67 -11.11
N ILE A 787 0.16 -0.52 -10.44
CA ILE A 787 0.98 0.64 -10.78
C ILE A 787 1.64 1.17 -9.51
N GLY A 788 2.57 2.12 -9.63
CA GLY A 788 3.21 2.76 -8.48
C GLY A 788 3.98 1.80 -7.58
N PHE A 789 4.63 0.79 -8.16
CA PHE A 789 5.46 -0.20 -7.45
C PHE A 789 4.69 -1.04 -6.42
N ARG A 790 3.37 -1.18 -6.59
CA ARG A 790 2.55 -2.07 -5.76
C ARG A 790 3.02 -3.51 -5.86
N ASN A 791 3.44 -3.92 -7.05
CA ASN A 791 4.27 -5.11 -7.27
C ASN A 791 5.43 -4.72 -8.18
N TRP A 792 6.51 -5.50 -8.11
CA TRP A 792 7.70 -5.35 -8.95
C TRP A 792 7.71 -6.33 -10.13
N HIS A 793 6.52 -6.76 -10.54
CA HIS A 793 6.26 -7.67 -11.66
C HIS A 793 4.80 -7.53 -12.10
N SER A 794 4.50 -8.00 -13.31
CA SER A 794 3.13 -8.12 -13.81
C SER A 794 2.31 -9.11 -12.97
N ILE A 795 1.02 -8.88 -12.89
CA ILE A 795 0.04 -9.80 -12.29
C ILE A 795 -1.09 -10.05 -13.30
N PRO A 796 -1.95 -11.07 -13.11
CA PRO A 796 -3.07 -11.29 -14.02
C PRO A 796 -4.02 -10.10 -14.11
N ALA A 797 -4.53 -9.82 -15.31
CA ALA A 797 -5.57 -8.82 -15.51
C ALA A 797 -6.91 -9.27 -14.90
N THR A 798 -7.71 -8.34 -14.39
CA THR A 798 -8.91 -8.63 -13.59
C THR A 798 -10.22 -8.13 -14.21
N THR A 799 -10.15 -7.39 -15.32
CA THR A 799 -11.31 -6.88 -16.06
C THR A 799 -12.25 -8.01 -16.54
N GLY A 800 -13.55 -7.69 -16.64
CA GLY A 800 -14.59 -8.55 -17.21
C GLY A 800 -15.41 -9.38 -16.22
N LEU A 801 -15.14 -9.26 -14.92
CA LEU A 801 -15.90 -9.98 -13.90
C LEU A 801 -17.26 -9.31 -13.61
N PRO A 802 -18.39 -10.06 -13.63
CA PRO A 802 -19.71 -9.51 -13.38
C PRO A 802 -19.87 -8.84 -12.01
N GLN A 803 -19.25 -9.40 -10.96
CA GLN A 803 -19.35 -8.86 -9.59
C GLN A 803 -18.77 -7.44 -9.46
N TYR A 804 -17.92 -7.03 -10.40
CA TYR A 804 -17.30 -5.70 -10.44
C TYR A 804 -17.84 -4.85 -11.60
N ASN A 805 -18.98 -5.24 -12.20
CA ASN A 805 -19.53 -4.61 -13.41
C ASN A 805 -18.48 -4.50 -14.54
N GLY A 806 -17.63 -5.51 -14.68
CA GLY A 806 -16.54 -5.57 -15.65
C GLY A 806 -15.29 -4.76 -15.27
N LYS A 807 -15.32 -3.97 -14.19
CA LYS A 807 -14.17 -3.15 -13.77
C LYS A 807 -13.00 -4.02 -13.28
N GLY A 808 -11.78 -3.56 -13.54
CA GLY A 808 -10.55 -4.19 -13.10
C GLY A 808 -9.31 -3.47 -13.64
N HIS A 809 -8.14 -4.09 -13.51
CA HIS A 809 -6.89 -3.58 -14.05
C HIS A 809 -6.30 -4.52 -15.11
N ASN A 810 -5.33 -4.02 -15.86
CA ASN A 810 -4.71 -4.73 -16.97
C ASN A 810 -3.53 -5.63 -16.60
N GLY A 811 -3.10 -5.61 -15.33
CA GLY A 811 -1.99 -6.44 -14.85
C GLY A 811 -0.68 -5.69 -14.67
N GLY A 812 -0.64 -4.40 -14.97
CA GLY A 812 0.51 -3.52 -14.77
C GLY A 812 1.42 -3.46 -15.98
N VAL A 813 0.85 -3.16 -17.14
CA VAL A 813 1.56 -3.04 -18.42
C VAL A 813 1.03 -1.86 -19.21
N TRP A 814 1.86 -1.22 -20.03
CA TRP A 814 1.34 -0.40 -21.11
C TRP A 814 0.65 -1.27 -22.15
N GLU A 815 -0.24 -0.71 -22.97
CA GLU A 815 -0.88 -1.44 -24.06
C GLU A 815 -0.72 -0.76 -25.39
N TRP A 816 -0.32 -1.55 -26.38
CA TRP A 816 -0.16 -1.15 -27.76
C TRP A 816 -1.49 -0.66 -28.34
N THR A 817 -1.40 0.44 -29.07
CA THR A 817 -2.47 0.90 -29.97
C THR A 817 -1.98 0.85 -31.41
N SER A 818 -2.89 0.78 -32.37
CA SER A 818 -2.60 0.95 -33.80
C SER A 818 -2.43 2.43 -34.19
N THR A 819 -2.39 3.36 -33.24
CA THR A 819 -2.23 4.79 -33.48
C THR A 819 -0.75 5.15 -33.53
N LEU A 820 -0.32 5.71 -34.66
CA LEU A 820 1.03 6.27 -34.80
C LEU A 820 1.22 7.47 -33.85
N PHE A 821 2.39 7.57 -33.23
CA PHE A 821 2.78 8.76 -32.49
C PHE A 821 3.22 9.85 -33.48
N ASP A 822 2.30 10.76 -33.77
CA ASP A 822 2.50 11.87 -34.70
C ASP A 822 1.75 13.12 -34.21
N LYS A 823 2.00 14.25 -34.87
CA LYS A 823 1.28 15.51 -34.66
C LYS A 823 -0.18 15.38 -35.06
N TYR A 824 -1.00 16.20 -34.42
CA TYR A 824 -2.42 16.37 -34.72
C TYR A 824 -2.73 17.87 -34.83
N GLU A 825 -3.94 18.19 -35.28
CA GLU A 825 -4.38 19.59 -35.42
C GLU A 825 -4.28 20.32 -34.09
N GLY A 826 -3.66 21.50 -34.11
CA GLY A 826 -3.47 22.34 -32.93
C GLY A 826 -2.26 21.99 -32.05
N PHE A 827 -1.51 20.92 -32.33
CA PHE A 827 -0.31 20.58 -31.56
C PHE A 827 0.73 21.72 -31.60
N VAL A 828 1.33 22.01 -30.43
CA VAL A 828 2.36 23.04 -30.24
C VAL A 828 3.54 22.41 -29.50
N ASN A 829 4.75 22.53 -30.07
CA ASN A 829 5.97 22.04 -29.43
C ASN A 829 6.24 22.74 -28.09
N SER A 830 6.75 21.98 -27.11
CA SER A 830 7.30 22.59 -25.90
C SER A 830 8.45 23.54 -26.25
N THR A 831 8.46 24.72 -25.63
CA THR A 831 9.59 25.65 -25.69
C THR A 831 10.64 25.34 -24.62
N LEU A 832 10.22 24.77 -23.49
CA LEU A 832 11.11 24.34 -22.40
C LEU A 832 11.86 23.05 -22.75
N TYR A 833 11.22 22.13 -23.48
CA TYR A 833 11.82 20.86 -23.91
C TYR A 833 11.44 20.52 -25.37
N PRO A 834 11.98 21.25 -26.37
CA PRO A 834 11.52 21.16 -27.77
C PRO A 834 11.59 19.78 -28.40
N GLY A 835 12.60 18.97 -28.07
CA GLY A 835 12.78 17.63 -28.63
C GLY A 835 12.06 16.51 -27.87
N TYR A 836 11.21 16.82 -26.88
CA TYR A 836 10.54 15.80 -26.07
C TYR A 836 9.62 14.92 -26.91
N SER A 837 8.71 15.51 -27.69
CA SER A 837 7.78 14.77 -28.54
C SER A 837 8.14 14.82 -30.02
N SER A 838 8.50 16.00 -30.55
CA SER A 838 8.62 16.20 -32.00
C SER A 838 9.70 15.38 -32.67
N ASP A 839 10.76 15.04 -31.94
CA ASP A 839 11.85 14.21 -32.46
C ASP A 839 11.35 12.80 -32.80
N PHE A 840 10.25 12.34 -32.19
CA PHE A 840 9.68 11.01 -32.37
C PHE A 840 8.47 10.97 -33.31
N PHE A 841 8.14 12.07 -33.99
CA PHE A 841 7.17 12.11 -35.10
C PHE A 841 7.82 11.64 -36.41
N ASP A 842 8.40 10.45 -36.36
CA ASP A 842 9.29 9.88 -37.36
C ASP A 842 8.66 8.75 -38.18
N GLY A 843 7.40 8.40 -37.89
CA GLY A 843 6.69 7.29 -38.52
C GLY A 843 7.04 5.90 -37.97
N LYS A 844 7.82 5.81 -36.88
CA LYS A 844 8.29 4.54 -36.29
C LYS A 844 7.67 4.26 -34.93
N HIS A 845 7.15 5.27 -34.26
CA HIS A 845 6.64 5.17 -32.90
C HIS A 845 5.13 4.93 -32.87
N MET A 846 4.70 3.99 -32.03
CA MET A 846 3.28 3.72 -31.79
C MET A 846 2.89 4.21 -30.40
N VAL A 847 1.69 4.76 -30.27
CA VAL A 847 1.13 5.20 -28.98
C VAL A 847 0.82 3.98 -28.12
N VAL A 848 1.14 4.09 -26.82
CA VAL A 848 0.77 3.14 -25.79
C VAL A 848 0.11 3.86 -24.60
N ILE A 849 -0.92 3.25 -24.02
CA ILE A 849 -1.64 3.81 -22.86
C ILE A 849 -1.91 2.75 -21.77
N GLY A 850 -2.02 3.18 -20.51
CA GLY A 850 -2.42 2.33 -19.37
C GLY A 850 -1.48 2.35 -18.16
N GLY A 851 -0.17 2.52 -18.38
CA GLY A 851 0.83 2.46 -17.30
C GLY A 851 1.24 1.05 -16.89
N SER A 852 2.51 0.86 -16.56
CA SER A 852 3.06 -0.39 -16.04
C SER A 852 3.13 -0.42 -14.51
N TYR A 853 3.51 -1.58 -13.94
CA TYR A 853 3.72 -1.71 -12.50
C TYR A 853 4.81 -0.79 -11.92
N ALA A 854 5.72 -0.25 -12.75
CA ALA A 854 6.70 0.75 -12.33
C ALA A 854 6.33 2.19 -12.73
N THR A 855 5.24 2.41 -13.46
CA THR A 855 4.78 3.76 -13.75
C THR A 855 4.19 4.37 -12.48
N ILE A 856 4.68 5.55 -12.07
CA ILE A 856 4.18 6.25 -10.88
C ILE A 856 2.70 6.66 -11.06
N PRO A 857 1.89 6.72 -9.98
CA PRO A 857 0.44 6.94 -10.10
C PRO A 857 0.07 8.19 -10.91
N ARG A 858 0.76 9.33 -10.69
CA ARG A 858 0.48 10.59 -11.39
C ARG A 858 0.68 10.55 -12.92
N LEU A 859 1.51 9.61 -13.40
CA LEU A 859 1.64 9.32 -14.82
C LEU A 859 0.51 8.36 -15.23
N ALA A 860 0.44 7.19 -14.61
CA ALA A 860 -0.45 6.11 -15.02
C ALA A 860 -1.96 6.48 -14.97
N GLU A 861 -2.37 7.33 -14.03
CA GLU A 861 -3.78 7.73 -13.88
C GLU A 861 -4.16 8.97 -14.68
N ARG A 862 -3.19 9.69 -15.27
CA ARG A 862 -3.51 10.86 -16.09
C ARG A 862 -4.13 10.40 -17.39
N ARG A 863 -5.40 10.75 -17.57
CA ARG A 863 -6.20 10.30 -18.72
C ARG A 863 -5.62 10.70 -20.08
N SER A 864 -4.97 11.86 -20.15
CA SER A 864 -4.40 12.43 -21.37
C SER A 864 -2.99 11.92 -21.71
N LEU A 865 -2.33 11.21 -20.79
CA LEU A 865 -0.94 10.79 -20.97
C LEU A 865 -0.79 9.85 -22.16
N ARG A 866 0.18 10.17 -23.03
CA ARG A 866 0.55 9.35 -24.19
C ARG A 866 2.02 8.96 -24.05
N ASN A 867 2.27 7.67 -23.86
CA ASN A 867 3.61 7.11 -23.96
C ASN A 867 3.77 6.50 -25.37
N TYR A 868 5.00 6.24 -25.79
CA TYR A 868 5.31 5.79 -27.14
C TYR A 868 6.59 4.97 -27.20
N TYR A 869 6.65 4.04 -28.14
CA TYR A 869 7.80 3.18 -28.39
C TYR A 869 7.91 2.87 -29.88
N GLN A 870 9.14 2.67 -30.37
CA GLN A 870 9.36 2.15 -31.73
C GLN A 870 8.66 0.79 -31.89
N HIS A 871 7.97 0.57 -33.02
CA HIS A 871 7.12 -0.59 -33.25
C HIS A 871 7.85 -1.96 -33.08
N ASN A 872 9.13 -2.00 -33.42
CA ASN A 872 9.98 -3.19 -33.34
C ASN A 872 10.87 -3.22 -32.08
N TYR A 873 10.70 -2.31 -31.12
CA TYR A 873 11.48 -2.32 -29.87
C TYR A 873 11.19 -3.62 -29.09
N PRO A 874 12.21 -4.42 -28.71
CA PRO A 874 11.97 -5.77 -28.16
C PRO A 874 11.87 -5.82 -26.63
N TYR A 875 12.24 -4.75 -25.93
CA TYR A 875 12.23 -4.66 -24.46
C TYR A 875 11.10 -3.82 -23.82
N PRO A 876 10.07 -3.32 -24.52
CA PRO A 876 9.09 -2.45 -23.89
C PRO A 876 8.25 -3.24 -22.89
N TRP A 877 7.85 -2.60 -21.80
CA TRP A 877 6.86 -3.15 -20.86
C TRP A 877 5.44 -2.92 -21.36
N VAL A 878 5.20 -3.35 -22.59
CA VAL A 878 3.95 -3.14 -23.33
C VAL A 878 3.38 -4.50 -23.77
N SER A 879 2.07 -4.68 -23.56
CA SER A 879 1.26 -5.81 -24.01
C SER A 879 0.19 -5.35 -25.02
N GLY A 880 -0.81 -6.17 -25.32
CA GLY A 880 -1.89 -5.80 -26.24
C GLY A 880 -3.22 -6.47 -25.90
N ARG A 881 -4.31 -5.73 -26.12
CA ARG A 881 -5.68 -6.27 -26.22
C ARG A 881 -6.07 -6.38 -27.69
N ILE A 882 -6.92 -7.36 -28.00
CA ILE A 882 -7.38 -7.59 -29.37
C ILE A 882 -8.78 -6.99 -29.54
N VAL A 883 -8.98 -6.31 -30.67
CA VAL A 883 -10.30 -5.83 -31.10
C VAL A 883 -10.72 -6.46 -32.41
N TYR A 884 -12.03 -6.52 -32.61
CA TYR A 884 -12.69 -7.06 -33.78
C TYR A 884 -13.74 -6.04 -34.25
N ASP A 885 -13.77 -5.78 -35.55
CA ASP A 885 -14.77 -4.90 -36.17
C ASP A 885 -16.16 -5.59 -36.13
N VAL A 886 -17.22 -4.79 -35.95
CA VAL A 886 -18.62 -5.27 -35.79
C VAL A 886 -19.46 -4.93 -37.00
#